data_AF-A0A7N8XHP5-F1
#
_entry.id   AF-A0A7N8XHP5-F1
#
_cell.length_a   1.000
_cell.length_b   1.000
_cell.length_c   1.000
_cell.angle_alpha   90.00
_cell.angle_beta   90.00
_cell.angle_gamma   90.00
#
_symmetry.space_group_name_H-M   'P 1'
#
loop_
_entity.id
_entity.type
_entity.pdbx_description
1 polymer ?
#
loop_
_entity_poly.entity_id
_entity_poly.type
_entity_poly.pdbx_seq_one_letter_code
_entity_poly.pdbx_strand_id
1 'polypeptide(L)'
;MAGRGLSAPLPLLLLLLVLVGILPVAQASGYLSGYRLRSRLQKDRHIRNIRPNIILILTDDQDIELGSMQAMNKTRHIMEKGGTHFSNAFSTTPMCCPSRSSILTGKYVHNHHTYTNNENCSSPSWQAHHEPHTFAVHLNNSGYRTAFFGKYLNEYNGSYVPPGWKEWVALVKNSRFYNYTLCRNGVREKHSSDYPKDYLTDIITNNSINYFRISKRMYPHRPVMMVLSHVAPHGPEDSAPQYSAAFPNASQHITPSYNYAPNPDKHWILRYTGPMKPVHMQFTNMLQRRRMQTLLSVDDSVEKVYNMLVEMGELDNTFLIYTSDHGYHIGQFGLVKGKSMPYEFDIRVPFYVRGPNVEQGAVNPHVVLNIDLAPTLLDMAGIDIPAEMDGKSILKLLDTDRPVNRFQLSKKAKTWRDSFLVERGKPPHKRADGKDMAQEENFLPKYQRVKDLCQKAEYQTSCQQPGQKWQCVEDPTGKLRLYKCKGMASLYAPRMQALVASGASQLSLTSNSNSCNCGDHTFCSTVSKTHSSFSSYSDSSVSSYSEMKSSKISSPSRKRWARSVSFELDGDLYAVDLEAGYRPLGFRNSSWTRDRRRGVGNEEDNEEFSGMGVTAKPTTKKLGLIVFVSCRCSILMNDTVKCDGGLYRSLQAWKDHKLHIEHEIETLQTKIKNLREVKGHLKKVRPEECQCNTLSNLLKNTETFGLNTEHIIPSKQKSEWLQKEQKRRKKLRKFLKRLQNNDTCSMPGLTCFTHDNHHWQTAPFWTMGPFCACTSANNNTYWCLRTINDTHNFLFCEFATGFLEYFDLNTDPYQLINAVSTLDRNALNSMHQQLMDLRGCKGHKQCNPEKGQFIVERGQK
;
A
#
# COMPACT_ATOMS: atom_id res chain seq x y z
N MET A 1 -23.09 56.47 -63.91
CA MET A 1 -23.17 56.58 -65.39
C MET A 1 -21.86 56.06 -65.99
N ALA A 2 -21.82 55.72 -67.28
CA ALA A 2 -20.68 55.03 -67.89
C ALA A 2 -19.67 55.97 -68.58
N GLY A 3 -18.41 55.56 -68.58
CA GLY A 3 -17.28 56.13 -69.34
C GLY A 3 -16.16 55.08 -69.38
N ARG A 4 -15.48 54.90 -70.51
CA ARG A 4 -14.63 53.70 -70.78
C ARG A 4 -13.17 54.03 -71.06
N GLY A 5 -12.28 53.23 -70.46
CA GLY A 5 -11.01 52.78 -71.04
C GLY A 5 -9.81 53.76 -71.02
N LEU A 6 -8.60 53.31 -71.36
CA LEU A 6 -8.05 51.93 -71.38
C LEU A 6 -6.50 51.97 -71.50
N SER A 7 -5.85 50.86 -71.15
CA SER A 7 -4.45 50.47 -71.45
C SER A 7 -3.27 51.31 -70.89
N ALA A 8 -2.29 50.58 -70.34
CA ALA A 8 -0.93 51.05 -70.02
C ALA A 8 0.08 50.46 -71.06
N PRO A 9 1.40 50.69 -70.93
CA PRO A 9 2.20 49.79 -70.06
C PRO A 9 3.40 50.43 -69.31
N LEU A 10 3.97 49.64 -68.39
CA LEU A 10 5.30 49.76 -67.77
C LEU A 10 6.42 49.20 -68.72
N PRO A 11 7.74 49.06 -68.37
CA PRO A 11 8.45 49.31 -67.09
C PRO A 11 9.82 50.03 -67.18
N LEU A 12 10.42 50.32 -66.01
CA LEU A 12 11.81 50.07 -65.52
C LEU A 12 12.14 51.13 -64.43
N LEU A 13 12.41 50.86 -63.15
CA LEU A 13 13.26 49.87 -62.43
C LEU A 13 14.70 50.36 -62.18
N LEU A 14 15.05 50.47 -60.89
CA LEU A 14 16.40 50.56 -60.29
C LEU A 14 17.30 51.76 -60.65
N LEU A 15 17.41 52.72 -59.72
CA LEU A 15 18.69 53.38 -59.47
C LEU A 15 18.87 53.84 -58.00
N LEU A 16 20.04 53.47 -57.45
CA LEU A 16 20.81 54.04 -56.33
C LEU A 16 20.21 54.23 -54.91
N LEU A 17 20.99 53.69 -53.96
CA LEU A 17 21.01 53.96 -52.51
C LEU A 17 21.89 55.20 -52.19
N VAL A 18 21.98 55.50 -50.89
CA VAL A 18 23.02 56.29 -50.17
C VAL A 18 22.76 57.79 -49.99
N LEU A 19 22.40 58.14 -48.74
CA LEU A 19 22.72 59.32 -47.91
C LEU A 19 21.85 59.14 -46.64
N VAL A 20 22.36 58.89 -45.42
CA VAL A 20 23.19 59.75 -44.56
C VAL A 20 22.60 61.17 -44.45
N GLY A 21 22.04 61.65 -43.34
CA GLY A 21 21.76 61.01 -42.04
C GLY A 21 21.99 61.98 -40.87
N ILE A 22 20.93 62.33 -40.12
CA ILE A 22 20.95 63.26 -38.97
C ILE A 22 20.02 62.73 -37.85
N LEU A 23 20.35 63.07 -36.59
CA LEU A 23 19.72 62.68 -35.30
C LEU A 23 18.77 63.82 -34.79
N PRO A 24 18.21 63.85 -33.54
CA PRO A 24 18.26 62.89 -32.42
C PRO A 24 16.93 62.59 -31.66
N VAL A 25 16.98 61.54 -30.81
CA VAL A 25 16.41 61.39 -29.44
C VAL A 25 14.97 61.83 -29.12
N ALA A 26 14.14 60.84 -28.76
CA ALA A 26 13.41 60.80 -27.48
C ALA A 26 13.25 59.34 -27.03
N GLN A 27 13.71 58.97 -25.83
CA GLN A 27 13.65 57.59 -25.32
C GLN A 27 12.41 57.33 -24.47
N ALA A 28 11.55 56.41 -24.89
CA ALA A 28 10.56 55.77 -24.02
C ALA A 28 11.10 54.41 -23.56
N SER A 29 11.40 54.27 -22.28
CA SER A 29 11.87 52.99 -21.70
C SER A 29 10.67 52.07 -21.41
N GLY A 30 10.66 50.87 -22.00
CA GLY A 30 9.55 49.94 -21.84
C GLY A 30 9.82 48.52 -22.38
N TYR A 31 10.13 47.61 -21.45
CA TYR A 31 9.90 46.15 -21.56
C TYR A 31 10.33 45.41 -22.84
N LEU A 32 11.65 45.24 -23.03
CA LEU A 32 12.21 44.15 -23.88
C LEU A 32 13.19 43.27 -23.10
N SER A 33 12.65 42.42 -22.23
CA SER A 33 13.36 41.26 -21.67
C SER A 33 12.39 40.09 -21.58
N GLY A 34 12.65 39.00 -22.32
CA GLY A 34 11.72 37.86 -22.39
C GLY A 34 11.92 36.88 -23.55
N TYR A 35 12.58 37.29 -24.64
CA TYR A 35 12.86 36.40 -25.77
C TYR A 35 13.93 35.35 -25.44
N ARG A 36 13.50 34.24 -24.83
CA ARG A 36 14.28 33.00 -24.75
C ARG A 36 14.69 32.55 -26.15
N LEU A 37 15.97 32.22 -26.32
CA LEU A 37 16.53 31.80 -27.61
C LEU A 37 15.90 30.47 -28.06
N ARG A 38 14.93 30.53 -28.98
CA ARG A 38 14.31 29.34 -29.60
C ARG A 38 15.36 28.57 -30.42
N SER A 39 15.34 27.23 -30.37
CA SER A 39 16.25 26.42 -31.21
C SER A 39 15.91 26.58 -32.69
N ARG A 40 16.90 26.41 -33.58
CA ARG A 40 16.69 26.53 -35.05
C ARG A 40 15.58 25.59 -35.56
N LEU A 41 15.40 24.42 -34.94
CA LEU A 41 14.33 23.46 -35.26
C LEU A 41 12.92 24.04 -35.11
N GLN A 42 12.69 24.93 -34.14
CA GLN A 42 11.39 25.63 -34.00
C GLN A 42 11.16 26.64 -35.12
N LYS A 43 12.23 27.09 -35.81
CA LYS A 43 12.18 27.93 -37.01
C LYS A 43 11.91 27.09 -38.26
N ASP A 44 12.66 26.00 -38.45
CA ASP A 44 12.55 25.14 -39.65
C ASP A 44 11.20 24.40 -39.70
N ARG A 45 10.66 23.95 -38.55
CA ARG A 45 9.30 23.40 -38.48
C ARG A 45 8.23 24.46 -38.81
N HIS A 46 8.45 25.73 -38.45
CA HIS A 46 7.56 26.83 -38.81
C HIS A 46 7.56 27.14 -40.32
N ILE A 47 8.67 26.88 -41.01
CA ILE A 47 8.80 27.04 -42.47
C ILE A 47 7.99 25.97 -43.24
N ARG A 48 7.73 24.81 -42.62
CA ARG A 48 6.94 23.72 -43.25
C ARG A 48 5.53 23.51 -42.66
N ASN A 49 5.17 24.16 -41.55
CA ASN A 49 3.85 24.11 -40.89
C ASN A 49 3.30 22.72 -40.47
N ILE A 50 4.01 21.62 -40.71
CA ILE A 50 3.58 20.27 -40.32
C ILE A 50 3.96 20.02 -38.86
N ARG A 51 2.95 19.78 -38.02
CA ARG A 51 3.13 19.22 -36.66
C ARG A 51 3.16 17.69 -36.74
N PRO A 52 3.97 17.01 -35.92
CA PRO A 52 4.09 15.56 -35.95
C PRO A 52 2.87 14.86 -35.34
N ASN A 53 2.59 13.64 -35.78
CA ASN A 53 1.68 12.75 -35.07
C ASN A 53 2.33 12.23 -33.78
N ILE A 54 1.52 11.79 -32.82
CA ILE A 54 1.97 11.33 -31.50
C ILE A 54 1.21 10.06 -31.12
N ILE A 55 1.92 8.96 -30.86
CA ILE A 55 1.32 7.69 -30.45
C ILE A 55 1.97 7.26 -29.14
N LEU A 56 1.16 7.15 -28.08
CA LEU A 56 1.57 6.64 -26.78
C LEU A 56 1.02 5.22 -26.60
N ILE A 57 1.90 4.23 -26.62
CA ILE A 57 1.59 2.85 -26.25
C ILE A 57 1.91 2.69 -24.76
N LEU A 58 0.90 2.32 -23.98
CA LEU A 58 0.95 2.21 -22.53
C LEU A 58 0.52 0.81 -22.10
N THR A 59 1.36 0.10 -21.36
CA THR A 59 1.02 -1.19 -20.73
C THR A 59 0.48 -0.99 -19.31
N ASP A 60 0.17 -2.08 -18.61
CA ASP A 60 -0.46 -2.08 -17.29
C ASP A 60 0.16 -3.15 -16.40
N ASP A 61 0.83 -2.76 -15.31
CA ASP A 61 1.64 -3.65 -14.45
C ASP A 61 2.88 -4.28 -15.14
N GLN A 62 3.63 -3.56 -15.99
CA GLN A 62 4.83 -4.11 -16.68
C GLN A 62 6.15 -3.66 -16.02
N ASP A 63 6.87 -4.62 -15.46
CA ASP A 63 8.24 -4.47 -14.98
C ASP A 63 9.27 -4.32 -16.12
N ILE A 64 10.47 -3.88 -15.75
CA ILE A 64 11.69 -4.08 -16.55
C ILE A 64 12.65 -5.08 -15.89
N GLU A 65 12.76 -5.04 -14.55
CA GLU A 65 13.71 -5.84 -13.74
C GLU A 65 13.46 -7.35 -13.77
N LEU A 66 12.21 -7.81 -13.93
CA LEU A 66 11.87 -9.24 -13.92
C LEU A 66 11.84 -9.85 -15.33
N GLY A 67 12.37 -9.11 -16.32
CA GLY A 67 12.57 -9.57 -17.69
C GLY A 67 11.35 -9.49 -18.60
N SER A 68 10.26 -8.79 -18.24
CA SER A 68 9.07 -8.68 -19.09
C SER A 68 9.36 -8.20 -20.52
N MET A 69 10.34 -7.31 -20.74
CA MET A 69 10.75 -6.88 -22.09
C MET A 69 11.45 -7.96 -22.93
N GLN A 70 11.95 -9.05 -22.33
CA GLN A 70 12.55 -10.18 -23.07
C GLN A 70 11.52 -10.97 -23.89
N ALA A 71 10.23 -10.85 -23.54
CA ALA A 71 9.14 -11.44 -24.32
C ALA A 71 8.83 -10.65 -25.61
N MET A 72 9.27 -9.40 -25.72
CA MET A 72 8.77 -8.41 -26.68
C MET A 72 9.82 -8.06 -27.75
N ASN A 73 10.23 -9.08 -28.51
CA ASN A 73 11.33 -8.98 -29.45
C ASN A 73 11.02 -8.05 -30.64
N LYS A 74 9.77 -7.97 -31.11
CA LYS A 74 9.37 -7.06 -32.19
C LYS A 74 9.44 -5.61 -31.73
N THR A 75 8.88 -5.32 -30.55
CA THR A 75 8.90 -4.01 -29.89
C THR A 75 10.32 -3.55 -29.64
N ARG A 76 11.18 -4.41 -29.09
CA ARG A 76 12.61 -4.10 -28.92
C ARG A 76 13.27 -3.80 -30.27
N HIS A 77 13.05 -4.60 -31.31
CA HIS A 77 13.61 -4.30 -32.64
C HIS A 77 13.15 -2.93 -33.16
N ILE A 78 11.84 -2.64 -33.10
CA ILE A 78 11.23 -1.42 -33.65
C ILE A 78 11.65 -0.16 -32.87
N MET A 79 11.74 -0.26 -31.54
CA MET A 79 11.86 0.87 -30.62
C MET A 79 13.27 1.08 -30.05
N GLU A 80 14.00 -0.01 -29.74
CA GLU A 80 15.35 0.04 -29.17
C GLU A 80 16.39 0.26 -30.26
N LYS A 81 16.31 -0.48 -31.38
CA LYS A 81 17.22 -0.27 -32.53
C LYS A 81 16.80 0.91 -33.41
N GLY A 82 15.50 1.17 -33.51
CA GLY A 82 14.93 2.21 -34.37
C GLY A 82 14.64 3.55 -33.66
N GLY A 83 15.06 3.71 -32.40
CA GLY A 83 14.82 4.88 -31.58
C GLY A 83 15.78 4.93 -30.38
N THR A 84 15.43 5.73 -29.37
CA THR A 84 16.19 5.92 -28.14
C THR A 84 15.51 5.20 -26.97
N HIS A 85 16.28 4.39 -26.24
CA HIS A 85 15.89 3.75 -24.98
C HIS A 85 16.34 4.62 -23.79
N PHE A 86 15.45 4.87 -22.81
CA PHE A 86 15.84 5.53 -21.56
C PHE A 86 16.01 4.46 -20.46
N SER A 87 17.25 4.21 -20.04
CA SER A 87 17.55 3.17 -19.05
C SER A 87 17.05 3.49 -17.64
N ASN A 88 16.81 4.77 -17.35
CA ASN A 88 16.48 5.29 -16.02
C ASN A 88 15.08 5.93 -16.02
N ALA A 89 14.08 5.14 -16.41
CA ALA A 89 12.68 5.56 -16.45
C ALA A 89 11.85 4.98 -15.31
N PHE A 90 11.05 5.82 -14.66
CA PHE A 90 10.37 5.48 -13.40
C PHE A 90 8.92 6.00 -13.33
N SER A 91 8.11 5.27 -12.58
CA SER A 91 6.82 5.72 -12.10
C SER A 91 6.97 6.38 -10.73
N THR A 92 6.45 7.61 -10.60
CA THR A 92 6.41 8.35 -9.34
C THR A 92 5.49 7.71 -8.28
N THR A 93 4.67 6.72 -8.67
CA THR A 93 3.82 5.99 -7.74
C THR A 93 3.48 4.57 -8.26
N PRO A 94 3.81 3.49 -7.51
CA PRO A 94 3.63 2.10 -7.96
C PRO A 94 2.17 1.60 -7.83
N MET A 95 1.21 2.35 -8.39
CA MET A 95 -0.24 2.08 -8.34
C MET A 95 -0.95 2.63 -9.59
N CYS A 96 -1.79 1.82 -10.26
CA CYS A 96 -2.37 2.16 -11.57
C CYS A 96 -3.08 3.53 -11.64
N CYS A 97 -4.15 3.75 -10.85
CA CYS A 97 -4.95 4.96 -10.98
C CYS A 97 -4.24 6.23 -10.50
N PRO A 98 -3.44 6.18 -9.41
CA PRO A 98 -2.47 7.22 -9.08
C PRO A 98 -1.56 7.53 -10.27
N SER A 99 -0.79 6.57 -10.79
CA SER A 99 0.18 6.81 -11.88
C SER A 99 -0.48 7.30 -13.16
N ARG A 100 -1.61 6.70 -13.58
CA ARG A 100 -2.36 7.13 -14.76
C ARG A 100 -2.91 8.55 -14.61
N SER A 101 -3.28 8.97 -13.39
CA SER A 101 -3.59 10.38 -13.12
C SER A 101 -2.35 11.27 -13.30
N SER A 102 -1.17 10.83 -12.84
CA SER A 102 0.11 11.52 -13.00
C SER A 102 0.51 11.65 -14.48
N ILE A 103 0.35 10.59 -15.29
CA ILE A 103 0.58 10.58 -16.74
C ILE A 103 -0.36 11.55 -17.47
N LEU A 104 -1.65 11.57 -17.10
CA LEU A 104 -2.66 12.42 -17.75
C LEU A 104 -2.49 13.91 -17.44
N THR A 105 -2.03 14.25 -16.22
CA THR A 105 -1.98 15.63 -15.70
C THR A 105 -0.56 16.23 -15.61
N GLY A 106 0.49 15.41 -15.71
CA GLY A 106 1.87 15.84 -15.51
C GLY A 106 2.21 16.20 -14.06
N LYS A 107 1.42 15.75 -13.07
CA LYS A 107 1.49 16.13 -11.65
C LYS A 107 1.80 14.95 -10.73
N TYR A 108 2.43 15.22 -9.60
CA TYR A 108 2.64 14.26 -8.51
C TYR A 108 1.32 13.93 -7.76
N VAL A 109 1.32 12.83 -7.01
CA VAL A 109 0.12 12.33 -6.30
C VAL A 109 -0.34 13.30 -5.21
N HIS A 110 0.59 13.97 -4.53
CA HIS A 110 0.26 15.03 -3.58
C HIS A 110 -0.40 16.27 -4.23
N ASN A 111 -0.32 16.43 -5.56
CA ASN A 111 -0.90 17.56 -6.31
C ASN A 111 -2.19 17.23 -7.10
N HIS A 112 -2.43 15.97 -7.48
CA HIS A 112 -3.74 15.53 -8.04
C HIS A 112 -4.59 14.68 -7.08
N HIS A 113 -4.10 14.43 -5.87
CA HIS A 113 -4.80 13.79 -4.75
C HIS A 113 -5.42 12.40 -5.03
N THR A 114 -4.94 11.69 -6.06
CA THR A 114 -5.39 10.32 -6.39
C THR A 114 -4.53 9.31 -5.65
N TYR A 115 -4.80 9.10 -4.36
CA TYR A 115 -3.93 8.31 -3.48
C TYR A 115 -4.06 6.79 -3.64
N THR A 116 -5.17 6.27 -4.20
CA THR A 116 -5.38 4.83 -4.40
C THR A 116 -6.25 4.54 -5.63
N ASN A 117 -6.28 3.28 -6.09
CA ASN A 117 -7.16 2.82 -7.18
C ASN A 117 -8.68 2.97 -6.90
N ASN A 118 -9.09 3.36 -5.68
CA ASN A 118 -10.50 3.53 -5.29
C ASN A 118 -10.82 4.96 -4.81
N GLU A 119 -9.84 5.89 -4.82
CA GLU A 119 -9.96 7.19 -4.16
C GLU A 119 -9.39 8.33 -5.02
N ASN A 120 -10.21 9.36 -5.22
CA ASN A 120 -10.16 10.35 -6.31
C ASN A 120 -10.11 9.79 -7.75
N CYS A 121 -9.73 8.52 -7.93
CA CYS A 121 -9.72 7.78 -9.20
C CYS A 121 -11.04 7.94 -9.97
N SER A 122 -11.03 8.70 -11.08
CA SER A 122 -12.23 9.06 -11.87
C SER A 122 -13.42 9.54 -11.02
N SER A 123 -13.16 10.21 -9.89
CA SER A 123 -14.22 10.74 -9.02
C SER A 123 -14.85 12.00 -9.62
N PRO A 124 -16.08 12.39 -9.23
CA PRO A 124 -16.66 13.68 -9.63
C PRO A 124 -15.79 14.90 -9.28
N SER A 125 -14.94 14.80 -8.25
CA SER A 125 -13.98 15.86 -7.93
C SER A 125 -12.81 15.88 -8.92
N TRP A 126 -12.29 14.72 -9.31
CA TRP A 126 -11.20 14.60 -10.29
C TRP A 126 -11.67 15.00 -11.70
N GLN A 127 -12.89 14.61 -12.06
CA GLN A 127 -13.60 15.01 -13.29
C GLN A 127 -13.81 16.52 -13.38
N ALA A 128 -14.08 17.20 -12.26
CA ALA A 128 -14.26 18.65 -12.24
C ALA A 128 -12.93 19.44 -12.26
N HIS A 129 -11.89 18.98 -11.55
CA HIS A 129 -10.68 19.79 -11.29
C HIS A 129 -9.45 19.36 -12.11
N HIS A 130 -9.30 18.08 -12.45
CA HIS A 130 -8.07 17.55 -13.07
C HIS A 130 -8.29 17.10 -14.52
N GLU A 131 -9.41 16.44 -14.81
CA GLU A 131 -9.74 15.95 -16.15
C GLU A 131 -9.75 17.05 -17.25
N PRO A 132 -10.27 18.28 -17.00
CA PRO A 132 -10.23 19.37 -17.97
C PRO A 132 -8.82 19.93 -18.24
N HIS A 133 -7.85 19.63 -17.38
CA HIS A 133 -6.47 20.11 -17.43
C HIS A 133 -5.48 18.99 -17.83
N THR A 134 -5.98 17.92 -18.46
CA THR A 134 -5.15 16.83 -18.98
C THR A 134 -4.52 17.19 -20.32
N PHE A 135 -3.38 16.56 -20.65
CA PHE A 135 -2.67 16.82 -21.91
C PHE A 135 -3.58 16.66 -23.15
N ALA A 136 -4.57 15.77 -23.08
CA ALA A 136 -5.52 15.50 -24.16
C ALA A 136 -6.39 16.72 -24.49
N VAL A 137 -6.85 17.47 -23.48
CA VAL A 137 -7.63 18.69 -23.67
C VAL A 137 -6.78 19.76 -24.36
N HIS A 138 -5.55 19.98 -23.88
CA HIS A 138 -4.61 20.92 -24.50
C HIS A 138 -4.30 20.56 -25.97
N LEU A 139 -4.03 19.28 -26.28
CA LEU A 139 -3.80 18.81 -27.65
C LEU A 139 -5.04 19.00 -28.54
N ASN A 140 -6.21 18.54 -28.11
CA ASN A 140 -7.48 18.71 -28.84
C ASN A 140 -7.76 20.20 -29.15
N ASN A 141 -7.57 21.07 -28.16
CA ASN A 141 -7.82 22.50 -28.30
C ASN A 141 -6.82 23.17 -29.27
N SER A 142 -5.59 22.63 -29.39
CA SER A 142 -4.62 23.07 -30.39
C SER A 142 -4.90 22.60 -31.83
N GLY A 143 -5.89 21.73 -32.03
CA GLY A 143 -6.32 21.22 -33.34
C GLY A 143 -5.95 19.76 -33.67
N TYR A 144 -5.31 19.02 -32.74
CA TYR A 144 -5.01 17.60 -32.94
C TYR A 144 -6.28 16.74 -33.03
N ARG A 145 -6.21 15.66 -33.82
CA ARG A 145 -7.20 14.58 -33.79
C ARG A 145 -6.83 13.58 -32.71
N THR A 146 -7.43 13.72 -31.53
CA THR A 146 -7.13 12.94 -30.32
C THR A 146 -7.98 11.66 -30.21
N ALA A 147 -7.38 10.53 -29.85
CA ALA A 147 -8.10 9.27 -29.60
C ALA A 147 -7.55 8.45 -28.44
N PHE A 148 -8.42 7.70 -27.75
CA PHE A 148 -8.04 6.84 -26.63
C PHE A 148 -8.63 5.44 -26.76
N PHE A 149 -7.80 4.42 -26.62
CA PHE A 149 -8.18 3.01 -26.73
C PHE A 149 -7.66 2.24 -25.49
N GLY A 150 -8.56 1.59 -24.74
CA GLY A 150 -8.21 0.70 -23.62
C GLY A 150 -8.39 1.28 -22.21
N LYS A 151 -7.48 1.00 -21.28
CA LYS A 151 -7.67 1.29 -19.84
C LYS A 151 -7.42 2.75 -19.48
N TYR A 152 -8.48 3.49 -19.16
CA TYR A 152 -8.38 4.86 -18.65
C TYR A 152 -8.01 4.90 -17.15
N LEU A 153 -9.00 4.77 -16.26
CA LEU A 153 -8.84 4.85 -14.80
C LEU A 153 -9.70 3.78 -14.12
N ASN A 154 -9.21 3.19 -13.01
CA ASN A 154 -9.77 1.97 -12.41
C ASN A 154 -11.26 2.03 -11.99
N GLU A 155 -11.79 3.20 -11.66
CA GLU A 155 -13.22 3.42 -11.31
C GLU A 155 -14.00 4.18 -12.40
N TYR A 156 -13.42 4.38 -13.60
CA TYR A 156 -14.15 4.96 -14.74
C TYR A 156 -15.38 4.10 -15.08
N ASN A 157 -16.54 4.75 -15.16
CA ASN A 157 -17.85 4.11 -15.09
C ASN A 157 -18.52 3.89 -16.46
N GLY A 158 -17.98 4.45 -17.55
CA GLY A 158 -18.61 4.43 -18.86
C GLY A 158 -19.93 5.21 -18.97
N SER A 159 -20.10 6.31 -18.23
CA SER A 159 -21.31 7.16 -18.32
C SER A 159 -21.14 8.43 -19.15
N TYR A 160 -19.93 8.73 -19.62
CA TYR A 160 -19.57 9.95 -20.36
C TYR A 160 -18.23 9.72 -21.10
N VAL A 161 -17.93 10.56 -22.08
CA VAL A 161 -16.59 10.66 -22.70
C VAL A 161 -15.83 11.79 -21.99
N PRO A 162 -14.62 11.54 -21.46
CA PRO A 162 -13.77 12.59 -20.92
C PRO A 162 -13.46 13.70 -21.93
N PRO A 163 -13.35 14.97 -21.50
CA PRO A 163 -12.96 16.06 -22.38
C PRO A 163 -11.59 15.81 -23.03
N GLY A 164 -11.40 16.36 -24.23
CA GLY A 164 -10.13 16.28 -24.96
C GLY A 164 -9.97 15.10 -25.91
N TRP A 165 -10.96 14.20 -26.04
CA TRP A 165 -10.91 13.06 -26.98
C TRP A 165 -11.94 13.20 -28.10
N LYS A 166 -11.56 12.87 -29.34
CA LYS A 166 -12.45 12.82 -30.53
C LYS A 166 -12.93 11.40 -30.87
N GLU A 167 -12.17 10.39 -30.51
CA GLU A 167 -12.58 8.97 -30.51
C GLU A 167 -12.22 8.37 -29.16
N TRP A 168 -13.15 7.61 -28.60
CA TRP A 168 -13.06 7.10 -27.24
C TRP A 168 -13.55 5.65 -27.21
N VAL A 169 -12.65 4.71 -26.94
CA VAL A 169 -12.95 3.28 -26.82
C VAL A 169 -12.32 2.77 -25.52
N ALA A 170 -12.87 3.18 -24.38
CA ALA A 170 -12.27 2.95 -23.08
C ALA A 170 -12.91 1.81 -22.27
N LEU A 171 -12.09 1.04 -21.56
CA LEU A 171 -12.52 -0.04 -20.68
C LEU A 171 -13.25 0.50 -19.45
N VAL A 172 -14.43 -0.05 -19.16
CA VAL A 172 -15.21 0.30 -17.96
C VAL A 172 -14.64 -0.44 -16.75
N LYS A 173 -14.07 0.33 -15.81
CA LYS A 173 -13.39 -0.09 -14.57
C LYS A 173 -12.04 -0.82 -14.81
N ASN A 174 -11.79 -1.90 -14.05
CA ASN A 174 -10.50 -2.60 -14.00
C ASN A 174 -10.21 -3.44 -15.25
N SER A 175 -8.90 -3.63 -15.47
CA SER A 175 -8.26 -4.47 -16.48
C SER A 175 -8.87 -5.87 -16.60
N ARG A 176 -9.15 -6.28 -17.84
CA ARG A 176 -9.64 -7.62 -18.25
C ARG A 176 -9.31 -7.86 -19.72
N PHE A 177 -9.02 -9.10 -20.10
CA PHE A 177 -8.86 -9.51 -21.50
C PHE A 177 -10.16 -9.98 -22.17
N TYR A 178 -11.11 -10.48 -21.37
CA TYR A 178 -12.42 -11.02 -21.76
C TYR A 178 -13.50 -10.63 -20.73
N ASN A 179 -14.77 -10.83 -21.08
CA ASN A 179 -15.93 -10.62 -20.20
C ASN A 179 -15.97 -9.20 -19.59
N TYR A 180 -15.91 -8.17 -20.44
CA TYR A 180 -15.82 -6.76 -20.05
C TYR A 180 -16.89 -5.88 -20.74
N THR A 181 -16.76 -4.57 -20.56
CA THR A 181 -17.60 -3.56 -21.20
C THR A 181 -16.73 -2.40 -21.62
N LEU A 182 -16.85 -1.97 -22.87
CA LEU A 182 -16.23 -0.75 -23.39
C LEU A 182 -17.23 0.39 -23.33
N CYS A 183 -16.71 1.62 -23.25
CA CYS A 183 -17.45 2.82 -23.62
C CYS A 183 -16.90 3.30 -24.97
N ARG A 184 -17.67 3.08 -26.05
CA ARG A 184 -17.41 3.64 -27.38
C ARG A 184 -18.18 4.95 -27.53
N ASN A 185 -17.48 6.07 -27.56
CA ASN A 185 -18.04 7.41 -27.77
C ASN A 185 -19.30 7.73 -26.92
N GLY A 186 -19.33 7.23 -25.68
CA GLY A 186 -20.43 7.41 -24.71
C GLY A 186 -21.42 6.24 -24.63
N VAL A 187 -21.50 5.39 -25.66
CA VAL A 187 -22.31 4.16 -25.68
C VAL A 187 -21.55 3.04 -24.96
N ARG A 188 -22.25 2.14 -24.26
CA ARG A 188 -21.62 0.98 -23.59
C ARG A 188 -21.82 -0.31 -24.39
N GLU A 189 -20.71 -0.90 -24.81
CA GLU A 189 -20.64 -2.14 -25.61
C GLU A 189 -20.16 -3.28 -24.71
N LYS A 190 -20.89 -4.40 -24.65
CA LYS A 190 -20.52 -5.56 -23.80
C LYS A 190 -19.86 -6.65 -24.63
N HIS A 191 -18.68 -7.08 -24.20
CA HIS A 191 -17.89 -8.16 -24.80
C HIS A 191 -18.00 -9.45 -23.98
N SER A 192 -17.91 -10.59 -24.67
CA SER A 192 -17.99 -11.92 -24.09
C SER A 192 -16.57 -12.53 -23.99
N SER A 193 -16.37 -13.79 -24.40
CA SER A 193 -15.07 -14.48 -24.34
C SER A 193 -14.74 -15.22 -25.65
N ASP A 194 -15.29 -14.78 -26.78
CA ASP A 194 -14.98 -15.36 -28.09
C ASP A 194 -13.71 -14.73 -28.66
N TYR A 195 -12.58 -15.43 -28.59
CA TYR A 195 -11.25 -14.84 -28.84
C TYR A 195 -11.14 -13.95 -30.09
N PRO A 196 -11.56 -14.37 -31.30
CA PRO A 196 -11.43 -13.56 -32.52
C PRO A 196 -12.29 -12.29 -32.55
N LYS A 197 -13.24 -12.12 -31.60
CA LYS A 197 -14.16 -10.98 -31.54
C LYS A 197 -14.01 -10.14 -30.26
N ASP A 198 -13.64 -10.77 -29.15
CA ASP A 198 -13.69 -10.20 -27.80
C ASP A 198 -12.32 -9.95 -27.15
N TYR A 199 -11.19 -10.39 -27.74
CA TYR A 199 -9.89 -10.21 -27.09
C TYR A 199 -9.45 -8.74 -27.09
N LEU A 200 -9.44 -8.12 -25.91
CA LEU A 200 -9.33 -6.65 -25.77
C LEU A 200 -8.10 -6.05 -26.48
N THR A 201 -6.96 -6.75 -26.47
CA THR A 201 -5.73 -6.26 -27.09
C THR A 201 -5.89 -6.07 -28.59
N ASP A 202 -6.47 -7.02 -29.33
CA ASP A 202 -6.70 -6.87 -30.77
C ASP A 202 -7.81 -5.84 -31.08
N ILE A 203 -8.84 -5.72 -30.23
CA ILE A 203 -9.85 -4.65 -30.39
C ILE A 203 -9.21 -3.26 -30.27
N ILE A 204 -8.36 -3.03 -29.27
CA ILE A 204 -7.60 -1.78 -29.09
C ILE A 204 -6.75 -1.50 -30.34
N THR A 205 -5.94 -2.48 -30.77
CA THR A 205 -5.03 -2.36 -31.91
C THR A 205 -5.79 -2.03 -33.19
N ASN A 206 -6.79 -2.84 -33.55
CA ASN A 206 -7.51 -2.71 -34.82
C ASN A 206 -8.32 -1.42 -34.91
N ASN A 207 -8.96 -0.96 -33.82
CA ASN A 207 -9.66 0.32 -33.80
C ASN A 207 -8.69 1.51 -33.91
N SER A 208 -7.52 1.46 -33.28
CA SER A 208 -6.51 2.53 -33.37
C SER A 208 -5.94 2.69 -34.80
N ILE A 209 -5.62 1.57 -35.45
CA ILE A 209 -5.16 1.51 -36.85
C ILE A 209 -6.24 2.04 -37.80
N ASN A 210 -7.50 1.64 -37.59
CA ASN A 210 -8.62 2.14 -38.38
C ASN A 210 -8.82 3.66 -38.19
N TYR A 211 -8.79 4.14 -36.93
CA TYR A 211 -8.91 5.56 -36.62
C TYR A 211 -7.80 6.39 -37.25
N PHE A 212 -6.55 5.93 -37.23
CA PHE A 212 -5.42 6.62 -37.86
C PHE A 212 -5.61 6.70 -39.38
N ARG A 213 -5.89 5.57 -40.03
CA ARG A 213 -6.15 5.48 -41.48
C ARG A 213 -7.31 6.39 -41.92
N ILE A 214 -8.44 6.37 -41.21
CA ILE A 214 -9.60 7.25 -41.47
C ILE A 214 -9.23 8.73 -41.20
N SER A 215 -8.56 9.02 -40.09
CA SER A 215 -8.20 10.39 -39.72
C SER A 215 -7.29 11.06 -40.75
N LYS A 216 -6.31 10.33 -41.27
CA LYS A 216 -5.41 10.81 -42.33
C LYS A 216 -6.09 10.89 -43.70
N ARG A 217 -6.97 9.94 -44.04
CA ARG A 217 -7.78 10.03 -45.27
C ARG A 217 -8.70 11.25 -45.28
N MET A 218 -9.35 11.55 -44.16
CA MET A 218 -10.31 12.67 -44.05
C MET A 218 -9.64 14.03 -43.78
N TYR A 219 -8.47 14.06 -43.14
CA TYR A 219 -7.77 15.28 -42.75
C TYR A 219 -6.24 15.14 -42.87
N PRO A 220 -5.66 15.03 -44.07
CA PRO A 220 -4.24 14.69 -44.25
C PRO A 220 -3.27 15.55 -43.43
N HIS A 221 -3.49 16.87 -43.43
CA HIS A 221 -2.64 17.85 -42.74
C HIS A 221 -2.96 18.03 -41.25
N ARG A 222 -3.97 17.37 -40.68
CA ARG A 222 -4.21 17.41 -39.23
C ARG A 222 -3.38 16.33 -38.53
N PRO A 223 -2.58 16.67 -37.51
CA PRO A 223 -1.82 15.66 -36.79
C PRO A 223 -2.75 14.81 -35.92
N VAL A 224 -2.46 13.52 -35.84
CA VAL A 224 -3.16 12.58 -34.96
C VAL A 224 -2.41 12.48 -33.64
N MET A 225 -3.12 12.44 -32.51
CA MET A 225 -2.58 11.93 -31.27
C MET A 225 -3.45 10.78 -30.77
N MET A 226 -2.84 9.64 -30.42
CA MET A 226 -3.60 8.54 -29.83
C MET A 226 -2.87 7.81 -28.70
N VAL A 227 -3.65 7.31 -27.75
CA VAL A 227 -3.18 6.43 -26.66
C VAL A 227 -3.72 5.02 -26.86
N LEU A 228 -2.82 4.05 -26.94
CA LEU A 228 -3.12 2.62 -26.90
C LEU A 228 -2.77 2.12 -25.49
N SER A 229 -3.73 2.19 -24.57
CA SER A 229 -3.55 1.73 -23.20
C SER A 229 -3.98 0.27 -23.04
N HIS A 230 -3.07 -0.64 -23.39
CA HIS A 230 -3.25 -2.08 -23.20
C HIS A 230 -3.41 -2.44 -21.71
N VAL A 231 -4.02 -3.60 -21.46
CA VAL A 231 -4.22 -4.18 -20.11
C VAL A 231 -3.17 -5.24 -19.74
N ALA A 232 -2.31 -5.63 -20.67
CA ALA A 232 -1.23 -6.56 -20.37
C ALA A 232 -0.05 -5.84 -19.68
N PRO A 233 0.66 -6.50 -18.74
CA PRO A 233 0.43 -7.85 -18.20
C PRO A 233 -0.32 -7.89 -16.84
N HIS A 234 -1.34 -7.03 -16.63
CA HIS A 234 -2.19 -7.03 -15.43
C HIS A 234 -3.13 -8.25 -15.39
N GLY A 235 -3.36 -8.81 -14.19
CA GLY A 235 -4.23 -9.97 -14.00
C GLY A 235 -5.75 -9.71 -14.16
N PRO A 236 -6.57 -10.74 -14.48
CA PRO A 236 -6.19 -12.14 -14.69
C PRO A 236 -5.40 -12.32 -16.00
N GLU A 237 -4.35 -13.12 -15.95
CA GLU A 237 -3.31 -13.18 -16.97
C GLU A 237 -3.71 -14.15 -18.11
N ASP A 238 -4.80 -13.83 -18.80
CA ASP A 238 -5.40 -14.63 -19.89
C ASP A 238 -4.88 -14.17 -21.26
N SER A 239 -3.96 -14.94 -21.85
CA SER A 239 -3.37 -14.65 -23.16
C SER A 239 -4.31 -14.95 -24.33
N ALA A 240 -3.92 -14.49 -25.53
CA ALA A 240 -4.43 -15.05 -26.77
C ALA A 240 -4.09 -16.56 -26.87
N PRO A 241 -4.95 -17.41 -27.46
CA PRO A 241 -4.76 -18.87 -27.47
C PRO A 241 -3.43 -19.33 -28.10
N GLN A 242 -2.98 -18.68 -29.17
CA GLN A 242 -1.72 -19.00 -29.86
C GLN A 242 -0.46 -18.81 -29.00
N TYR A 243 -0.56 -18.06 -27.89
CA TYR A 243 0.56 -17.83 -26.97
C TYR A 243 0.48 -18.67 -25.68
N SER A 244 -0.59 -19.44 -25.47
CA SER A 244 -0.80 -20.26 -24.26
C SER A 244 0.33 -21.27 -23.95
N ALA A 245 1.08 -21.70 -24.97
CA ALA A 245 2.22 -22.61 -24.85
C ALA A 245 3.59 -21.92 -24.73
N ALA A 246 3.69 -20.59 -24.90
CA ALA A 246 4.97 -19.87 -24.93
C ALA A 246 5.64 -19.79 -23.54
N PHE A 247 6.97 -19.62 -23.55
CA PHE A 247 7.81 -19.46 -22.34
C PHE A 247 7.72 -20.58 -21.28
N PRO A 248 7.82 -21.88 -21.65
CA PRO A 248 7.75 -22.98 -20.68
C PRO A 248 8.81 -22.85 -19.57
N ASN A 249 10.04 -22.47 -19.90
CA ASN A 249 11.20 -22.48 -18.99
C ASN A 249 11.57 -21.09 -18.46
N ALA A 250 10.61 -20.17 -18.35
CA ALA A 250 10.87 -18.81 -17.88
C ALA A 250 11.21 -18.73 -16.39
N SER A 251 12.39 -18.18 -16.09
CA SER A 251 12.96 -18.06 -14.75
C SER A 251 13.47 -16.64 -14.42
N GLN A 252 13.35 -15.68 -15.34
CA GLN A 252 13.88 -14.30 -15.23
C GLN A 252 13.51 -13.59 -13.92
N HIS A 253 12.30 -13.82 -13.41
CA HIS A 253 11.82 -13.27 -12.14
C HIS A 253 12.51 -13.82 -10.87
N ILE A 254 13.38 -14.83 -10.99
CA ILE A 254 14.12 -15.43 -9.87
C ILE A 254 15.42 -14.63 -9.66
N THR A 255 15.27 -13.42 -9.12
CA THR A 255 16.35 -12.53 -8.69
C THR A 255 16.95 -12.96 -7.34
N PRO A 256 18.11 -12.45 -6.89
CA PRO A 256 18.59 -12.66 -5.52
C PRO A 256 17.62 -12.20 -4.41
N SER A 257 16.70 -11.28 -4.72
CA SER A 257 15.60 -10.86 -3.84
C SER A 257 14.37 -11.79 -3.90
N TYR A 258 14.29 -12.73 -4.83
CA TYR A 258 13.20 -13.71 -4.92
C TYR A 258 13.20 -14.64 -3.71
N ASN A 259 12.05 -14.76 -3.05
CA ASN A 259 11.87 -15.52 -1.80
C ASN A 259 12.78 -15.11 -0.62
N TYR A 260 13.44 -13.94 -0.69
CA TYR A 260 14.28 -13.42 0.39
C TYR A 260 13.40 -12.90 1.54
N ALA A 261 13.06 -13.77 2.50
CA ALA A 261 12.13 -13.48 3.59
C ALA A 261 12.39 -14.35 4.83
N PRO A 262 12.06 -13.90 6.06
CA PRO A 262 11.50 -12.58 6.40
C PRO A 262 12.56 -11.47 6.44
N ASN A 263 12.13 -10.21 6.36
CA ASN A 263 13.01 -9.04 6.29
C ASN A 263 12.82 -8.15 7.55
N PRO A 264 13.51 -8.42 8.66
CA PRO A 264 13.37 -7.62 9.90
C PRO A 264 13.94 -6.19 9.76
N ASP A 265 14.78 -5.96 8.75
CA ASP A 265 15.44 -4.70 8.43
C ASP A 265 14.58 -3.74 7.55
N LYS A 266 13.44 -4.21 7.03
CA LYS A 266 12.56 -3.45 6.12
C LYS A 266 11.22 -3.10 6.79
N HIS A 267 10.35 -2.40 6.09
CA HIS A 267 9.07 -1.93 6.58
C HIS A 267 8.14 -3.07 7.01
N TRP A 268 7.18 -2.74 7.90
CA TRP A 268 6.36 -3.71 8.63
C TRP A 268 5.77 -4.87 7.80
N ILE A 269 5.35 -4.64 6.55
CA ILE A 269 4.80 -5.70 5.69
C ILE A 269 5.84 -6.82 5.51
N LEU A 270 7.08 -6.49 5.15
CA LEU A 270 8.15 -7.47 4.89
C LEU A 270 8.73 -8.10 6.16
N ARG A 271 8.44 -7.53 7.35
CA ARG A 271 8.69 -8.19 8.64
C ARG A 271 7.67 -9.31 8.93
N TYR A 272 6.43 -9.18 8.43
CA TYR A 272 5.38 -10.21 8.55
C TYR A 272 5.36 -11.20 7.37
N THR A 273 5.89 -10.83 6.20
CA THR A 273 6.06 -11.75 5.07
C THR A 273 7.13 -12.80 5.42
N GLY A 274 6.71 -14.05 5.60
CA GLY A 274 7.61 -15.21 5.72
C GLY A 274 7.98 -15.81 4.36
N PRO A 275 8.83 -16.86 4.34
CA PRO A 275 9.18 -17.58 3.13
C PRO A 275 7.96 -18.11 2.36
N MET A 276 8.05 -18.09 1.03
CA MET A 276 7.06 -18.67 0.14
C MET A 276 6.99 -20.19 0.30
N LYS A 277 5.76 -20.71 0.31
CA LYS A 277 5.48 -22.15 0.26
C LYS A 277 5.76 -22.68 -1.16
N PRO A 278 6.02 -23.99 -1.35
CA PRO A 278 6.22 -24.56 -2.69
C PRO A 278 5.10 -24.23 -3.68
N VAL A 279 3.84 -24.25 -3.21
CA VAL A 279 2.66 -23.84 -4.00
C VAL A 279 2.71 -22.37 -4.44
N HIS A 280 3.26 -21.45 -3.64
CA HIS A 280 3.47 -20.07 -4.04
C HIS A 280 4.57 -19.97 -5.11
N MET A 281 5.65 -20.76 -4.99
CA MET A 281 6.76 -20.79 -5.95
C MET A 281 6.36 -21.41 -7.31
N GLN A 282 5.47 -22.39 -7.29
CA GLN A 282 4.89 -22.95 -8.52
C GLN A 282 3.94 -21.93 -9.17
N PHE A 283 3.18 -21.19 -8.37
CA PHE A 283 2.33 -20.11 -8.84
C PHE A 283 3.11 -18.92 -9.42
N THR A 284 4.20 -18.46 -8.81
CA THR A 284 5.04 -17.37 -9.34
C THR A 284 5.65 -17.72 -10.70
N ASN A 285 6.22 -18.93 -10.83
CA ASN A 285 6.75 -19.44 -12.11
C ASN A 285 5.67 -19.43 -13.21
N MET A 286 4.47 -19.91 -12.89
CA MET A 286 3.33 -19.95 -13.82
C MET A 286 2.77 -18.57 -14.14
N LEU A 287 2.71 -17.67 -13.16
CA LEU A 287 2.31 -16.28 -13.31
C LEU A 287 3.27 -15.51 -14.22
N GLN A 288 4.59 -15.65 -14.03
CA GLN A 288 5.58 -14.97 -14.87
C GLN A 288 5.49 -15.43 -16.32
N ARG A 289 5.34 -16.74 -16.57
CA ARG A 289 5.06 -17.28 -17.91
C ARG A 289 3.84 -16.58 -18.51
N ARG A 290 2.69 -16.61 -17.83
CA ARG A 290 1.41 -16.09 -18.35
C ARG A 290 1.43 -14.58 -18.58
N ARG A 291 2.11 -13.80 -17.73
CA ARG A 291 2.37 -12.36 -17.96
C ARG A 291 3.03 -12.13 -19.31
N MET A 292 4.14 -12.83 -19.60
CA MET A 292 4.82 -12.74 -20.89
C MET A 292 3.98 -13.24 -22.07
N GLN A 293 3.14 -14.26 -21.88
CA GLN A 293 2.19 -14.71 -22.92
C GLN A 293 1.17 -13.62 -23.28
N THR A 294 0.73 -12.78 -22.32
CA THR A 294 -0.13 -11.62 -22.63
C THR A 294 0.65 -10.48 -23.32
N LEU A 295 1.94 -10.33 -23.04
CA LEU A 295 2.80 -9.32 -23.68
C LEU A 295 3.06 -9.59 -25.16
N LEU A 296 3.10 -10.85 -25.61
CA LEU A 296 3.24 -11.19 -27.04
C LEU A 296 2.12 -10.57 -27.90
N SER A 297 0.91 -10.43 -27.37
CA SER A 297 -0.19 -9.74 -28.06
C SER A 297 0.00 -8.21 -28.15
N VAL A 298 0.78 -7.62 -27.23
CA VAL A 298 1.21 -6.21 -27.33
C VAL A 298 2.41 -6.08 -28.26
N ASP A 299 3.27 -7.10 -28.37
CA ASP A 299 4.39 -7.13 -29.31
C ASP A 299 3.89 -7.11 -30.78
N ASP A 300 2.86 -7.91 -31.04
CA ASP A 300 2.02 -7.84 -32.25
C ASP A 300 1.36 -6.46 -32.45
N SER A 301 0.87 -5.82 -31.38
CA SER A 301 0.24 -4.49 -31.47
C SER A 301 1.23 -3.42 -31.95
N VAL A 302 2.43 -3.39 -31.35
CA VAL A 302 3.50 -2.46 -31.75
C VAL A 302 3.91 -2.69 -33.20
N GLU A 303 4.05 -3.95 -33.62
CA GLU A 303 4.37 -4.30 -35.03
C GLU A 303 3.25 -3.89 -36.00
N LYS A 304 1.99 -4.19 -35.70
CA LYS A 304 0.83 -3.81 -36.52
C LYS A 304 0.71 -2.27 -36.66
N VAL A 305 0.97 -1.52 -35.59
CA VAL A 305 0.98 -0.04 -35.59
C VAL A 305 2.18 0.51 -36.35
N TYR A 306 3.36 -0.06 -36.17
CA TYR A 306 4.57 0.33 -36.90
C TYR A 306 4.42 0.12 -38.41
N ASN A 307 3.95 -1.05 -38.83
CA ASN A 307 3.73 -1.37 -40.23
C ASN A 307 2.69 -0.44 -40.86
N MET A 308 1.61 -0.11 -40.15
CA MET A 308 0.63 0.88 -40.59
C MET A 308 1.26 2.28 -40.83
N LEU A 309 2.23 2.71 -40.01
CA LEU A 309 2.95 3.97 -40.23
C LEU A 309 3.89 3.92 -41.44
N VAL A 310 4.51 2.76 -41.70
CA VAL A 310 5.37 2.51 -42.87
C VAL A 310 4.52 2.53 -44.16
N GLU A 311 3.44 1.74 -44.20
CA GLU A 311 2.48 1.67 -45.32
C GLU A 311 1.92 3.04 -45.71
N MET A 312 1.70 3.92 -44.73
CA MET A 312 1.14 5.26 -44.94
C MET A 312 2.20 6.36 -45.16
N GLY A 313 3.50 6.05 -45.07
CA GLY A 313 4.57 7.05 -45.17
C GLY A 313 4.59 8.09 -44.04
N GLU A 314 3.91 7.83 -42.92
CA GLU A 314 3.78 8.75 -41.79
C GLU A 314 4.79 8.48 -40.65
N LEU A 315 5.60 7.42 -40.76
CA LEU A 315 6.55 7.00 -39.72
C LEU A 315 7.53 8.12 -39.31
N ASP A 316 8.18 8.77 -40.27
CA ASP A 316 9.17 9.83 -40.01
C ASP A 316 8.53 11.10 -39.42
N ASN A 317 7.21 11.27 -39.61
CA ASN A 317 6.40 12.37 -39.07
C ASN A 317 5.71 11.99 -37.74
N THR A 318 6.00 10.82 -37.15
CA THR A 318 5.31 10.30 -35.98
C THR A 318 6.26 10.06 -34.82
N PHE A 319 5.98 10.68 -33.68
CA PHE A 319 6.54 10.23 -32.40
C PHE A 319 5.77 8.99 -31.93
N LEU A 320 6.48 7.87 -31.79
CA LEU A 320 6.00 6.65 -31.17
C LEU A 320 6.69 6.50 -29.81
N ILE A 321 5.92 6.36 -28.73
CA ILE A 321 6.40 6.24 -27.36
C ILE A 321 5.85 4.95 -26.78
N TYR A 322 6.70 4.15 -26.13
CA TYR A 322 6.30 2.92 -25.44
C TYR A 322 6.73 3.00 -23.97
N THR A 323 5.80 2.76 -23.04
CA THR A 323 6.04 2.79 -21.59
C THR A 323 5.03 1.93 -20.81
N SER A 324 5.29 1.66 -19.53
CA SER A 324 4.27 1.18 -18.58
C SER A 324 3.77 2.28 -17.63
N ASP A 325 2.72 1.98 -16.85
CA ASP A 325 2.25 2.86 -15.78
C ASP A 325 2.99 2.64 -14.45
N HIS A 326 3.42 1.42 -14.15
CA HIS A 326 4.40 1.07 -13.11
C HIS A 326 4.86 -0.39 -13.26
N GLY A 327 5.87 -0.80 -12.49
CA GLY A 327 6.39 -2.16 -12.44
C GLY A 327 5.50 -3.17 -11.68
N TYR A 328 6.08 -4.30 -11.29
CA TYR A 328 5.37 -5.41 -10.61
C TYR A 328 6.34 -6.36 -9.89
N HIS A 329 5.88 -7.06 -8.85
CA HIS A 329 6.64 -8.09 -8.15
C HIS A 329 6.00 -9.48 -8.17
N ILE A 330 6.86 -10.49 -8.23
CA ILE A 330 6.53 -11.90 -8.41
C ILE A 330 7.46 -12.74 -7.52
N GLY A 331 7.22 -12.73 -6.21
CA GLY A 331 8.00 -13.47 -5.22
C GLY A 331 9.16 -12.70 -4.59
N GLN A 332 9.51 -11.50 -5.07
CA GLN A 332 10.48 -10.61 -4.43
C GLN A 332 10.11 -10.34 -2.96
N PHE A 333 11.09 -10.47 -2.07
CA PHE A 333 10.92 -10.39 -0.61
C PHE A 333 9.81 -11.30 -0.04
N GLY A 334 9.50 -12.41 -0.71
CA GLY A 334 8.42 -13.34 -0.37
C GLY A 334 7.02 -12.88 -0.80
N LEU A 335 6.88 -11.74 -1.46
CA LEU A 335 5.60 -11.18 -1.93
C LEU A 335 5.11 -11.94 -3.19
N VAL A 336 4.29 -12.97 -2.99
CA VAL A 336 3.83 -13.91 -4.04
C VAL A 336 3.40 -13.24 -5.35
N LYS A 337 2.56 -12.21 -5.29
CA LYS A 337 2.31 -11.30 -6.41
C LYS A 337 1.85 -9.94 -5.93
N GLY A 338 2.14 -8.90 -6.68
CA GLY A 338 1.55 -7.59 -6.45
C GLY A 338 2.37 -6.45 -7.00
N LYS A 339 2.12 -5.29 -6.40
CA LYS A 339 2.72 -4.00 -6.70
C LYS A 339 2.68 -3.14 -5.44
N SER A 340 3.13 -1.90 -5.57
CA SER A 340 2.99 -0.84 -4.57
C SER A 340 4.03 -0.81 -3.43
N MET A 341 5.19 -1.41 -3.64
CA MET A 341 6.41 -1.25 -2.84
C MET A 341 7.38 -0.23 -3.48
N PRO A 342 8.32 0.37 -2.73
CA PRO A 342 9.19 1.43 -3.26
C PRO A 342 10.37 0.93 -4.11
N TYR A 343 10.57 -0.39 -4.19
CA TYR A 343 11.73 -1.05 -4.79
C TYR A 343 11.71 -1.01 -6.33
N GLU A 344 12.89 -1.09 -6.97
CA GLU A 344 13.06 -0.87 -8.42
C GLU A 344 12.11 -1.70 -9.28
N PHE A 345 11.82 -2.94 -8.89
CA PHE A 345 10.91 -3.83 -9.63
C PHE A 345 9.46 -3.33 -9.73
N ASP A 346 9.01 -2.51 -8.77
CA ASP A 346 7.67 -1.90 -8.74
C ASP A 346 7.66 -0.48 -9.32
N ILE A 347 8.79 0.24 -9.29
CA ILE A 347 8.88 1.65 -9.69
C ILE A 347 9.53 1.90 -11.05
N ARG A 348 10.49 1.07 -11.49
CA ARG A 348 11.20 1.22 -12.77
C ARG A 348 10.39 0.58 -13.90
N VAL A 349 10.30 1.27 -15.03
CA VAL A 349 9.46 0.89 -16.18
C VAL A 349 10.26 0.88 -17.47
N PRO A 350 9.88 0.06 -18.48
CA PRO A 350 10.38 0.26 -19.83
C PRO A 350 9.99 1.65 -20.34
N PHE A 351 10.89 2.31 -21.07
CA PHE A 351 10.61 3.59 -21.72
C PHE A 351 11.44 3.76 -22.99
N TYR A 352 10.75 3.82 -24.14
CA TYR A 352 11.38 3.95 -25.45
C TYR A 352 10.67 5.02 -26.27
N VAL A 353 11.44 5.79 -27.05
CA VAL A 353 10.92 6.82 -27.96
C VAL A 353 11.51 6.61 -29.34
N ARG A 354 10.68 6.69 -30.38
CA ARG A 354 11.06 6.76 -31.79
C ARG A 354 10.36 7.96 -32.43
N GLY A 355 10.98 8.60 -33.44
CA GLY A 355 10.33 9.65 -34.22
C GLY A 355 11.29 10.69 -34.80
N PRO A 356 10.77 11.84 -35.29
CA PRO A 356 11.59 12.86 -35.94
C PRO A 356 12.62 13.47 -34.99
N ASN A 357 13.89 13.46 -35.43
CA ASN A 357 15.09 13.89 -34.70
C ASN A 357 15.46 13.02 -33.47
N VAL A 358 14.93 11.81 -33.36
CA VAL A 358 15.34 10.84 -32.34
C VAL A 358 16.50 9.99 -32.85
N GLU A 359 17.53 9.79 -32.04
CA GLU A 359 18.69 8.96 -32.40
C GLU A 359 18.35 7.47 -32.32
N GLN A 360 18.77 6.69 -33.31
CA GLN A 360 18.43 5.28 -33.47
C GLN A 360 19.50 4.39 -32.81
N GLY A 361 19.10 3.46 -31.94
CA GLY A 361 20.02 2.59 -31.21
C GLY A 361 20.64 3.25 -29.97
N ALA A 362 20.28 4.50 -29.67
CA ALA A 362 20.86 5.25 -28.56
C ALA A 362 20.27 4.82 -27.20
N VAL A 363 21.11 4.82 -26.17
CA VAL A 363 20.69 4.63 -24.77
C VAL A 363 20.94 5.93 -24.00
N ASN A 364 19.89 6.47 -23.39
CA ASN A 364 19.91 7.73 -22.67
C ASN A 364 19.81 7.48 -21.15
N PRO A 365 20.84 7.86 -20.36
CA PRO A 365 20.89 7.56 -18.93
C PRO A 365 20.16 8.59 -18.03
N HIS A 366 19.60 9.66 -18.60
CA HIS A 366 18.92 10.70 -17.82
C HIS A 366 17.60 10.18 -17.20
N VAL A 367 17.29 10.64 -15.99
CA VAL A 367 16.10 10.20 -15.22
C VAL A 367 14.79 10.73 -15.84
N VAL A 368 13.94 9.83 -16.34
CA VAL A 368 12.62 10.15 -16.92
C VAL A 368 11.50 9.63 -16.02
N LEU A 369 10.43 10.41 -15.86
CA LEU A 369 9.31 10.08 -14.99
C LEU A 369 7.99 9.98 -15.75
N ASN A 370 7.04 9.20 -15.22
CA ASN A 370 5.66 9.14 -15.73
C ASN A 370 4.98 10.54 -15.83
N ILE A 371 5.33 11.49 -14.94
CA ILE A 371 4.88 12.90 -14.99
C ILE A 371 5.48 13.72 -16.13
N ASP A 372 6.58 13.27 -16.75
CA ASP A 372 7.21 13.99 -17.88
C ASP A 372 6.47 13.77 -19.20
N LEU A 373 5.60 12.75 -19.28
CA LEU A 373 4.85 12.45 -20.49
C LEU A 373 3.96 13.63 -20.90
N ALA A 374 3.03 14.08 -20.04
CA ALA A 374 2.15 15.22 -20.33
C ALA A 374 2.89 16.46 -20.89
N PRO A 375 3.91 17.03 -20.22
CA PRO A 375 4.65 18.19 -20.75
C PRO A 375 5.46 17.86 -22.02
N THR A 376 5.97 16.62 -22.18
CA THR A 376 6.66 16.20 -23.42
C THR A 376 5.71 16.14 -24.61
N LEU A 377 4.49 15.60 -24.44
CA LEU A 377 3.49 15.50 -25.50
C LEU A 377 3.06 16.89 -26.00
N LEU A 378 3.02 17.89 -25.11
CA LEU A 378 2.75 19.28 -25.47
C LEU A 378 3.93 19.95 -26.20
N ASP A 379 5.17 19.74 -25.74
CA ASP A 379 6.38 20.27 -26.39
C ASP A 379 6.59 19.67 -27.80
N MET A 380 6.34 18.36 -27.95
CA MET A 380 6.33 17.66 -29.25
C MET A 380 5.31 18.26 -30.24
N ALA A 381 4.16 18.71 -29.73
CA ALA A 381 3.11 19.40 -30.48
C ALA A 381 3.38 20.90 -30.71
N GLY A 382 4.42 21.47 -30.08
CA GLY A 382 4.74 22.90 -30.13
C GLY A 382 3.77 23.78 -29.32
N ILE A 383 3.21 23.25 -28.23
CA ILE A 383 2.26 23.92 -27.34
C ILE A 383 3.00 24.37 -26.06
N ASP A 384 2.71 25.56 -25.55
CA ASP A 384 3.25 26.02 -24.27
C ASP A 384 2.78 25.13 -23.10
N ILE A 385 3.74 24.64 -22.32
CA ILE A 385 3.51 23.75 -21.19
C ILE A 385 2.87 24.54 -20.02
N PRO A 386 1.71 24.12 -19.47
CA PRO A 386 1.13 24.76 -18.29
C PRO A 386 2.08 24.75 -17.10
N ALA A 387 2.27 25.91 -16.46
CA ALA A 387 3.20 26.06 -15.34
C ALA A 387 2.85 25.23 -14.09
N GLU A 388 1.62 24.71 -14.04
CA GLU A 388 1.12 23.81 -13.00
C GLU A 388 1.47 22.32 -13.20
N MET A 389 2.05 21.93 -14.34
CA MET A 389 2.62 20.58 -14.49
C MET A 389 3.93 20.48 -13.69
N ASP A 390 4.10 19.41 -12.94
CA ASP A 390 5.27 19.15 -12.10
C ASP A 390 6.44 18.53 -12.90
N GLY A 391 6.12 17.80 -13.98
CA GLY A 391 7.10 17.19 -14.90
C GLY A 391 7.85 18.20 -15.79
N LYS A 392 8.81 17.69 -16.57
CA LYS A 392 9.69 18.46 -17.47
C LYS A 392 9.82 17.74 -18.81
N SER A 393 9.64 18.45 -19.92
CA SER A 393 9.73 17.85 -21.26
C SER A 393 11.09 17.21 -21.53
N ILE A 394 11.09 15.94 -21.93
CA ILE A 394 12.30 15.19 -22.30
C ILE A 394 12.78 15.48 -23.73
N LEU A 395 12.07 16.29 -24.52
CA LEU A 395 12.42 16.57 -25.91
C LEU A 395 13.85 17.16 -26.06
N LYS A 396 14.32 17.88 -25.04
CA LYS A 396 15.70 18.43 -24.95
C LYS A 396 16.78 17.35 -24.72
N LEU A 397 16.41 16.20 -24.20
CA LEU A 397 17.29 15.04 -24.02
C LEU A 397 17.45 14.23 -25.32
N LEU A 398 16.46 14.34 -26.23
CA LEU A 398 16.44 13.72 -27.56
C LEU A 398 17.14 14.59 -28.62
N ASP A 399 17.18 15.91 -28.43
CA ASP A 399 17.79 16.85 -29.39
C ASP A 399 19.31 16.65 -29.49
N THR A 400 19.75 16.05 -30.60
CA THR A 400 21.16 15.74 -30.88
C THR A 400 21.98 17.02 -31.03
N ASP A 401 23.07 17.13 -30.25
CA ASP A 401 23.90 18.33 -30.14
C ASP A 401 24.81 18.58 -31.35
N ARG A 402 24.23 18.71 -32.55
CA ARG A 402 24.96 19.10 -33.77
C ARG A 402 25.76 20.40 -33.49
N PRO A 403 27.10 20.39 -33.67
CA PRO A 403 27.94 21.53 -33.32
C PRO A 403 27.76 22.65 -34.36
N VAL A 404 26.90 23.62 -34.07
CA VAL A 404 26.56 24.73 -34.98
C VAL A 404 27.76 25.66 -35.24
N ASN A 405 28.79 25.67 -34.39
CA ASN A 405 30.06 26.37 -34.61
C ASN A 405 31.24 25.62 -33.98
N ARG A 406 32.37 25.55 -34.69
CA ARG A 406 33.62 24.88 -34.25
C ARG A 406 34.36 25.61 -33.10
N PHE A 407 33.94 26.83 -32.77
CA PHE A 407 34.64 27.77 -31.88
C PHE A 407 33.96 28.01 -30.52
N GLN A 408 32.97 27.20 -30.13
CA GLN A 408 32.33 27.28 -28.81
C GLN A 408 32.59 26.01 -27.97
N LEU A 409 33.87 25.83 -27.59
CA LEU A 409 34.34 24.78 -26.68
C LEU A 409 33.98 25.10 -25.20
N SER A 410 32.69 25.26 -24.90
CA SER A 410 32.15 25.28 -23.53
C SER A 410 30.63 25.11 -23.54
N LYS A 411 30.14 23.88 -23.83
CA LYS A 411 28.74 23.53 -23.51
C LYS A 411 28.67 23.06 -22.06
N LYS A 412 28.02 23.84 -21.20
CA LYS A 412 27.52 23.32 -19.91
C LYS A 412 26.63 22.11 -20.19
N ALA A 413 26.78 21.04 -19.42
CA ALA A 413 25.91 19.87 -19.51
C ALA A 413 24.43 20.29 -19.38
N LYS A 414 23.54 19.63 -20.14
CA LYS A 414 22.10 19.92 -20.12
C LYS A 414 21.57 19.72 -18.69
N THR A 415 21.16 20.79 -18.01
CA THR A 415 20.72 20.74 -16.61
C THR A 415 19.43 19.95 -16.46
N TRP A 416 19.58 18.68 -16.07
CA TRP A 416 18.50 17.75 -15.78
C TRP A 416 18.37 17.48 -14.27
N ARG A 417 17.37 16.67 -13.88
CA ARG A 417 17.23 16.21 -12.49
C ARG A 417 18.07 14.95 -12.26
N ASP A 418 18.73 14.89 -11.11
CA ASP A 418 19.43 13.70 -10.61
C ASP A 418 18.55 12.93 -9.60
N SER A 419 17.67 13.64 -8.89
CA SER A 419 16.83 13.13 -7.81
C SER A 419 15.35 13.35 -8.08
N PHE A 420 14.49 12.48 -7.56
CA PHE A 420 13.03 12.58 -7.67
C PHE A 420 12.29 11.90 -6.51
N LEU A 421 11.00 12.19 -6.41
CA LEU A 421 10.07 11.62 -5.43
C LEU A 421 9.38 10.36 -5.99
N VAL A 422 9.35 9.31 -5.18
CA VAL A 422 8.36 8.23 -5.29
C VAL A 422 7.43 8.33 -4.08
N GLU A 423 6.11 8.28 -4.27
CA GLU A 423 5.16 8.37 -3.16
C GLU A 423 3.98 7.40 -3.26
N ARG A 424 3.46 7.01 -2.09
CA ARG A 424 2.29 6.13 -1.96
C ARG A 424 1.53 6.42 -0.69
N GLY A 425 0.21 6.22 -0.74
CA GLY A 425 -0.66 6.24 0.43
C GLY A 425 -1.22 7.64 0.71
N LYS A 426 -1.59 7.91 1.96
CA LYS A 426 -2.17 9.22 2.33
C LYS A 426 -1.27 9.94 3.31
N PRO A 427 -1.05 11.26 3.16
CA PRO A 427 -0.59 12.08 4.27
C PRO A 427 -1.43 11.79 5.52
N PRO A 428 -0.83 11.41 6.66
CA PRO A 428 -1.60 11.18 7.87
C PRO A 428 -2.27 12.49 8.29
N HIS A 429 -3.59 12.47 8.48
CA HIS A 429 -4.28 13.61 9.06
C HIS A 429 -3.69 13.89 10.44
N LYS A 430 -3.14 15.11 10.64
CA LYS A 430 -2.87 15.62 11.99
C LYS A 430 -4.14 15.49 12.81
N ARG A 431 -4.11 14.64 13.84
CA ARG A 431 -5.20 14.53 14.80
C ARG A 431 -5.19 15.78 15.67
N ALA A 432 -6.37 16.30 16.01
CA ALA A 432 -6.48 17.45 16.92
C ALA A 432 -6.02 17.06 18.35
N ASP A 433 -6.24 15.80 18.74
CA ASP A 433 -5.52 15.18 19.86
C ASP A 433 -4.09 14.84 19.40
N GLY A 434 -3.08 15.43 20.06
CA GLY A 434 -1.65 15.23 19.80
C GLY A 434 -1.09 13.84 20.17
N LYS A 435 -1.82 12.77 19.82
CA LYS A 435 -1.28 11.40 19.76
C LYS A 435 -0.81 11.13 18.35
N ASP A 436 0.48 11.40 18.12
CA ASP A 436 1.20 10.94 16.93
C ASP A 436 1.08 9.41 16.77
N MET A 437 1.32 8.93 15.55
CA MET A 437 1.51 7.50 15.35
C MET A 437 2.78 7.07 16.08
N ALA A 438 2.73 5.94 16.79
CA ALA A 438 3.88 5.41 17.50
C ALA A 438 5.05 5.25 16.53
N GLN A 439 6.15 5.96 16.79
CA GLN A 439 7.29 5.98 15.89
C GLN A 439 7.99 4.62 15.92
N GLU A 440 8.02 3.94 14.77
CA GLU A 440 8.80 2.73 14.56
C GLU A 440 10.28 3.11 14.47
N GLU A 441 11.02 2.89 15.56
CA GLU A 441 12.46 3.06 15.59
C GLU A 441 13.16 2.05 14.65
N ASN A 442 14.21 2.48 13.94
CA ASN A 442 14.99 1.64 13.02
C ASN A 442 15.89 0.60 13.71
N PHE A 443 15.50 0.16 14.91
CA PHE A 443 16.29 -0.75 15.72
C PHE A 443 16.04 -2.21 15.36
N LEU A 444 16.85 -2.71 14.42
CA LEU A 444 17.22 -4.11 14.40
C LEU A 444 17.53 -4.59 15.84
N PRO A 445 17.06 -5.79 16.25
CA PRO A 445 17.30 -6.34 17.57
C PRO A 445 18.79 -6.29 17.95
N LYS A 446 19.11 -6.08 19.24
CA LYS A 446 20.50 -5.88 19.69
C LYS A 446 21.45 -7.00 19.25
N TYR A 447 20.99 -8.25 19.21
CA TYR A 447 21.80 -9.38 18.74
C TYR A 447 22.14 -9.31 17.25
N GLN A 448 21.24 -8.75 16.43
CA GLN A 448 21.39 -8.70 14.97
C GLN A 448 22.34 -7.57 14.58
N ARG A 449 22.15 -6.36 15.12
CA ARG A 449 23.14 -5.27 14.98
C ARG A 449 24.56 -5.68 15.37
N VAL A 450 24.69 -6.49 16.42
CA VAL A 450 25.99 -7.04 16.82
C VAL A 450 26.50 -8.04 15.78
N LYS A 451 25.69 -9.00 15.33
CA LYS A 451 26.07 -9.95 14.27
C LYS A 451 26.54 -9.24 13.00
N ASP A 452 25.83 -8.21 12.56
CA ASP A 452 26.12 -7.47 11.32
C ASP A 452 27.42 -6.65 11.47
N LEU A 453 27.66 -6.04 12.63
CA LEU A 453 28.97 -5.43 12.95
C LEU A 453 30.09 -6.48 12.94
N CYS A 454 29.87 -7.66 13.52
CA CYS A 454 30.84 -8.76 13.51
C CYS A 454 31.13 -9.38 12.13
N GLN A 455 30.41 -8.99 11.07
CA GLN A 455 30.75 -9.38 9.70
C GLN A 455 31.82 -8.48 9.07
N LYS A 456 32.11 -7.30 9.65
CA LYS A 456 33.17 -6.44 9.15
C LYS A 456 34.55 -6.86 9.67
N ALA A 457 35.55 -6.81 8.81
CA ALA A 457 36.94 -7.14 9.15
C ALA A 457 37.49 -6.36 10.36
N GLU A 458 37.06 -5.10 10.56
CA GLU A 458 37.46 -4.23 11.69
C GLU A 458 37.08 -4.78 13.10
N TYR A 459 36.12 -5.71 13.19
CA TYR A 459 35.69 -6.36 14.43
C TYR A 459 36.01 -7.86 14.48
N GLN A 460 36.40 -8.49 13.37
CA GLN A 460 36.73 -9.91 13.29
C GLN A 460 38.14 -10.23 13.78
N THR A 461 39.07 -9.29 13.65
CA THR A 461 40.41 -9.43 14.22
C THR A 461 40.33 -9.42 15.76
N SER A 462 41.05 -10.33 16.41
CA SER A 462 41.31 -10.23 17.85
C SER A 462 42.00 -8.89 18.16
N CYS A 463 41.80 -8.34 19.37
CA CYS A 463 42.32 -7.04 19.83
C CYS A 463 43.87 -6.92 19.77
N GLN A 464 44.40 -6.76 18.56
CA GLN A 464 45.82 -6.83 18.23
C GLN A 464 46.26 -5.66 17.36
N GLN A 465 45.35 -5.02 16.61
CA GLN A 465 45.71 -3.89 15.77
C GLN A 465 45.79 -2.57 16.59
N PRO A 466 46.83 -1.74 16.38
CA PRO A 466 46.99 -0.50 17.11
C PRO A 466 45.83 0.45 16.83
N GLY A 467 45.14 0.89 17.90
CA GLY A 467 43.95 1.74 17.82
C GLY A 467 42.62 0.99 17.73
N GLN A 468 42.62 -0.34 17.62
CA GLN A 468 41.39 -1.16 17.64
C GLN A 468 40.65 -1.02 18.97
N LYS A 469 39.37 -0.64 18.92
CA LYS A 469 38.55 -0.34 20.11
C LYS A 469 37.64 -1.49 20.53
N TRP A 470 37.30 -2.40 19.63
CA TRP A 470 36.36 -3.49 19.85
C TRP A 470 36.75 -4.73 19.05
N GLN A 471 36.37 -5.90 19.59
CA GLN A 471 36.49 -7.22 18.99
C GLN A 471 35.15 -7.94 19.12
N CYS A 472 34.81 -8.80 18.16
CA CYS A 472 33.72 -9.74 18.30
C CYS A 472 34.18 -11.08 18.89
N VAL A 473 33.36 -11.61 19.79
CA VAL A 473 33.54 -12.92 20.43
C VAL A 473 32.19 -13.64 20.42
N GLU A 474 32.19 -14.94 20.21
CA GLU A 474 30.97 -15.76 20.32
C GLU A 474 30.81 -16.31 21.75
N ASP A 475 29.64 -16.05 22.36
CA ASP A 475 29.26 -16.67 23.62
C ASP A 475 29.18 -18.21 23.47
N PRO A 476 29.33 -19.00 24.57
CA PRO A 476 29.02 -20.44 24.60
C PRO A 476 27.58 -20.85 24.21
N THR A 477 26.73 -19.89 23.81
CA THR A 477 25.35 -20.11 23.34
C THR A 477 25.17 -19.82 21.84
N GLY A 478 26.25 -19.71 21.07
CA GLY A 478 26.20 -19.42 19.63
C GLY A 478 25.75 -17.99 19.32
N LYS A 479 26.17 -17.02 20.15
CA LYS A 479 25.72 -15.62 20.07
C LYS A 479 26.90 -14.66 20.11
N LEU A 480 27.09 -13.94 19.01
CA LEU A 480 28.13 -12.91 18.89
C LEU A 480 27.88 -11.73 19.83
N ARG A 481 28.96 -11.26 20.45
CA ARG A 481 29.04 -10.07 21.32
C ARG A 481 30.25 -9.21 20.96
N LEU A 482 30.04 -7.89 20.99
CA LEU A 482 31.12 -6.90 20.92
C LEU A 482 31.74 -6.70 22.32
N TYR A 483 33.02 -7.02 22.44
CA TYR A 483 33.85 -6.77 23.61
C TYR A 483 34.79 -5.59 23.35
N LYS A 484 34.99 -4.72 24.35
CA LYS A 484 35.89 -3.57 24.23
C LYS A 484 37.34 -4.03 24.38
N CYS A 485 38.20 -3.65 23.44
CA CYS A 485 39.63 -3.92 23.56
C CYS A 485 40.24 -3.17 24.74
N LYS A 486 40.94 -3.88 25.62
CA LYS A 486 41.82 -3.30 26.64
C LYS A 486 43.12 -2.90 25.94
N GLY A 487 43.26 -1.62 25.59
CA GLY A 487 44.42 -1.13 24.85
C GLY A 487 45.73 -1.25 25.66
N MET A 488 46.84 -1.47 24.97
CA MET A 488 48.21 -1.53 25.55
C MET A 488 48.75 -0.15 25.97
N ALA A 489 47.95 0.64 26.68
CA ALA A 489 48.28 1.98 27.15
C ALA A 489 49.20 1.99 28.39
N SER A 490 49.85 0.86 28.72
CA SER A 490 50.62 0.64 29.95
C SER A 490 52.11 0.40 29.73
N LEU A 491 52.62 0.57 28.51
CA LEU A 491 54.02 0.25 28.14
C LEU A 491 54.86 1.45 27.67
N TYR A 492 54.27 2.63 27.48
CA TYR A 492 54.98 3.83 27.00
C TYR A 492 54.62 5.07 27.81
N ALA A 493 55.28 5.22 28.97
CA ALA A 493 55.35 6.45 29.74
C ALA A 493 56.77 6.58 30.33
N PRO A 494 57.56 7.63 30.01
CA PRO A 494 58.92 7.78 30.53
C PRO A 494 58.97 7.99 32.05
N ARG A 495 60.05 7.52 32.69
CA ARG A 495 60.33 7.74 34.12
C ARG A 495 60.66 9.20 34.42
N MET A 496 60.11 9.71 35.53
CA MET A 496 60.75 10.71 36.39
C MET A 496 60.54 10.30 37.86
N GLN A 497 61.56 10.39 38.70
CA GLN A 497 61.52 10.03 40.13
C GLN A 497 62.26 11.07 40.98
N ALA A 498 61.54 11.69 41.93
CA ALA A 498 62.00 12.37 43.14
C ALA A 498 60.73 12.61 44.00
N LEU A 499 60.62 12.13 45.25
CA LEU A 499 61.15 12.71 46.50
C LEU A 499 60.55 14.12 46.78
N VAL A 500 60.07 14.45 47.99
CA VAL A 500 60.44 13.97 49.34
C VAL A 500 59.21 13.48 50.15
N ALA A 501 59.43 12.68 51.21
CA ALA A 501 58.39 12.12 52.07
C ALA A 501 58.24 12.86 53.42
N SER A 502 57.05 12.79 54.03
CA SER A 502 56.82 12.41 55.46
C SER A 502 55.39 12.72 55.92
N GLY A 503 54.74 11.79 56.64
CA GLY A 503 53.42 11.98 57.26
C GLY A 503 52.67 10.66 57.46
N ALA A 504 52.43 10.27 58.72
CA ALA A 504 51.68 9.07 59.09
C ALA A 504 50.15 9.26 58.88
N SER A 505 49.29 8.24 58.88
CA SER A 505 49.44 6.88 59.43
C SER A 505 48.74 5.77 58.63
N GLN A 506 49.12 4.51 58.91
CA GLN A 506 48.61 3.28 58.27
C GLN A 506 47.28 2.80 58.90
N LEU A 507 46.34 2.09 58.24
CA LEU A 507 46.34 0.92 57.31
C LEU A 507 46.28 -0.47 57.99
N SER A 508 45.06 -1.04 58.12
CA SER A 508 44.71 -2.48 58.04
C SER A 508 43.16 -2.60 57.93
N LEU A 509 42.49 -3.53 57.25
CA LEU A 509 42.71 -4.91 56.77
C LEU A 509 42.63 -6.04 57.83
N THR A 510 41.44 -6.65 57.92
CA THR A 510 41.14 -8.11 58.09
C THR A 510 41.90 -8.93 59.16
N SER A 511 41.26 -9.73 60.01
CA SER A 511 40.39 -10.85 59.58
C SER A 511 39.57 -11.52 60.73
N ASN A 512 38.67 -12.42 60.31
CA ASN A 512 37.77 -13.39 61.00
C ASN A 512 37.90 -13.80 62.48
N SER A 513 36.74 -14.35 62.94
CA SER A 513 36.52 -15.41 63.95
C SER A 513 36.77 -15.11 65.43
N ASN A 514 35.68 -14.94 66.21
CA ASN A 514 35.07 -16.07 66.94
C ASN A 514 33.73 -15.68 67.59
N SER A 515 32.93 -16.69 67.96
CA SER A 515 31.70 -16.52 68.75
C SER A 515 31.93 -16.90 70.22
N CYS A 516 31.55 -16.03 71.16
CA CYS A 516 30.99 -16.45 72.45
C CYS A 516 30.17 -15.32 73.10
N ASN A 517 29.41 -15.66 74.14
CA ASN A 517 28.17 -14.96 74.53
C ASN A 517 28.16 -14.46 76.00
N CYS A 518 27.10 -13.71 76.34
CA CYS A 518 26.54 -13.41 77.68
C CYS A 518 26.96 -12.10 78.40
N GLY A 519 26.03 -11.56 79.21
CA GLY A 519 26.01 -10.20 79.75
C GLY A 519 24.78 -9.42 79.26
N ASP A 520 23.53 -9.81 79.54
CA ASP A 520 22.81 -9.84 80.84
C ASP A 520 22.70 -8.48 81.54
N HIS A 521 21.57 -8.09 82.17
CA HIS A 521 20.15 -8.36 81.91
C HIS A 521 19.28 -7.43 82.80
N THR A 522 18.26 -6.75 82.27
CA THR A 522 17.11 -6.08 82.96
C THR A 522 16.36 -5.25 81.91
N PHE A 523 15.02 -5.10 81.85
CA PHE A 523 13.83 -5.67 82.51
C PHE A 523 12.63 -5.12 81.68
N CYS A 524 11.42 -5.65 81.51
CA CYS A 524 10.67 -6.93 81.66
C CYS A 524 9.27 -6.64 81.04
N SER A 525 8.22 -7.46 80.86
CA SER A 525 7.79 -8.88 81.00
C SER A 525 6.38 -8.91 80.32
N THR A 526 5.65 -9.97 79.91
CA THR A 526 5.69 -11.46 79.80
C THR A 526 4.48 -11.81 78.87
N VAL A 527 4.08 -13.02 78.44
CA VAL A 527 4.36 -14.46 78.68
C VAL A 527 3.96 -15.18 77.35
N SER A 528 4.66 -16.20 76.83
CA SER A 528 4.38 -17.67 76.95
C SER A 528 2.91 -18.11 76.67
N LYS A 529 2.55 -19.26 76.07
CA LYS A 529 3.17 -20.60 75.86
C LYS A 529 2.66 -21.22 74.51
N THR A 530 2.81 -22.50 74.17
CA THR A 530 3.98 -23.31 73.74
C THR A 530 3.50 -24.62 73.06
N HIS A 531 4.32 -25.26 72.18
CA HIS A 531 4.18 -26.68 71.70
C HIS A 531 2.96 -27.02 70.79
N SER A 532 2.86 -28.19 70.12
CA SER A 532 3.84 -28.98 69.34
C SER A 532 3.17 -30.12 68.53
N SER A 533 3.81 -30.57 67.44
CA SER A 533 3.91 -31.97 66.92
C SER A 533 2.69 -32.89 66.69
N PHE A 534 2.79 -33.67 65.59
CA PHE A 534 2.21 -35.00 65.34
C PHE A 534 0.75 -35.13 64.83
N SER A 535 0.21 -36.35 64.78
CA SER A 535 -0.43 -36.91 63.57
C SER A 535 -1.90 -37.36 63.67
N SER A 536 -2.39 -37.85 62.52
CA SER A 536 -3.34 -38.99 62.31
C SER A 536 -4.87 -38.83 62.48
N TYR A 537 -5.55 -39.08 61.33
CA TYR A 537 -6.78 -39.88 61.12
C TYR A 537 -8.20 -39.39 61.52
N SER A 538 -9.18 -40.10 60.93
CA SER A 538 -10.65 -40.17 61.20
C SER A 538 -11.56 -38.97 60.86
N ASP A 539 -12.05 -38.98 59.61
CA ASP A 539 -13.46 -39.21 59.17
C ASP A 539 -14.72 -38.62 59.86
N SER A 540 -15.77 -38.46 59.01
CA SER A 540 -17.23 -38.31 59.29
C SER A 540 -17.71 -37.10 60.14
N SER A 541 -18.79 -36.35 59.83
CA SER A 541 -20.12 -36.60 59.21
C SER A 541 -21.13 -37.33 60.14
N VAL A 542 -22.48 -37.25 60.02
CA VAL A 542 -23.37 -36.78 58.91
C VAL A 542 -23.74 -35.28 59.02
N SER A 543 -24.96 -34.69 59.02
CA SER A 543 -26.42 -35.01 58.97
C SER A 543 -27.14 -34.00 58.00
N SER A 544 -28.37 -34.10 57.46
CA SER A 544 -29.71 -34.71 57.74
C SER A 544 -30.69 -33.78 58.51
N TYR A 545 -32.01 -33.72 58.28
CA TYR A 545 -32.98 -34.39 57.37
C TYR A 545 -34.00 -33.33 56.82
N SER A 546 -34.58 -33.40 55.61
CA SER A 546 -35.84 -34.05 55.15
C SER A 546 -37.14 -33.63 55.91
N GLU A 547 -38.38 -33.68 55.36
CA GLU A 547 -38.87 -34.02 54.00
C GLU A 547 -40.30 -33.44 53.74
N MET A 548 -40.83 -33.63 52.52
CA MET A 548 -42.26 -33.75 52.14
C MET A 548 -43.24 -32.56 52.38
N LYS A 549 -44.44 -32.52 51.76
CA LYS A 549 -44.96 -32.74 50.38
C LYS A 549 -46.47 -32.44 50.44
N SER A 550 -47.06 -31.78 49.44
CA SER A 550 -48.50 -31.89 49.17
C SER A 550 -48.83 -31.68 47.69
N SER A 551 -50.06 -31.99 47.29
CA SER A 551 -50.57 -31.97 45.90
C SER A 551 -51.70 -30.92 45.76
N LYS A 552 -52.33 -30.62 44.61
CA LYS A 552 -52.97 -31.52 43.62
C LYS A 552 -53.59 -30.69 42.46
N ILE A 553 -54.14 -31.37 41.43
CA ILE A 553 -55.13 -30.86 40.42
C ILE A 553 -54.58 -29.87 39.36
N SER A 554 -54.90 -29.94 38.05
CA SER A 554 -55.41 -31.03 37.19
C SER A 554 -55.14 -30.72 35.69
N SER A 555 -55.42 -31.69 34.80
CA SER A 555 -55.00 -31.72 33.38
C SER A 555 -55.91 -31.00 32.36
N PRO A 556 -55.32 -30.45 31.28
CA PRO A 556 -55.80 -30.59 29.90
C PRO A 556 -54.95 -31.61 29.10
N SER A 557 -55.33 -31.94 27.85
CA SER A 557 -54.88 -33.19 27.19
C SER A 557 -54.33 -33.05 25.75
N ARG A 558 -53.31 -33.91 25.44
CA ARG A 558 -53.12 -34.78 24.23
C ARG A 558 -53.56 -34.21 22.85
N LYS A 559 -52.85 -34.33 21.71
CA LYS A 559 -51.72 -35.13 21.13
C LYS A 559 -51.40 -34.47 19.74
N ARG A 560 -50.38 -34.75 18.93
CA ARG A 560 -49.01 -35.35 18.98
C ARG A 560 -48.35 -35.07 17.60
N TRP A 561 -47.04 -34.83 17.52
CA TRP A 561 -46.26 -34.76 16.25
C TRP A 561 -45.60 -36.11 15.85
N ALA A 562 -45.03 -36.14 14.64
CA ALA A 562 -44.12 -37.14 14.09
C ALA A 562 -43.18 -36.44 13.06
N ARG A 563 -41.95 -36.87 12.75
CA ARG A 563 -41.02 -37.89 13.32
C ARG A 563 -39.64 -37.72 12.62
N SER A 564 -38.52 -37.82 13.33
CA SER A 564 -37.20 -38.31 12.83
C SER A 564 -36.09 -38.18 13.91
N VAL A 565 -34.82 -38.52 13.67
CA VAL A 565 -34.15 -39.86 13.61
C VAL A 565 -32.74 -39.69 14.22
N SER A 566 -32.11 -40.75 14.77
CA SER A 566 -30.78 -40.72 15.42
C SER A 566 -29.65 -41.38 14.61
N PHE A 567 -28.39 -41.10 14.96
CA PHE A 567 -27.16 -41.62 14.34
C PHE A 567 -26.08 -41.91 15.41
N GLU A 568 -25.00 -42.62 15.04
CA GLU A 568 -24.03 -43.25 15.95
C GLU A 568 -22.58 -43.01 15.49
N LEU A 569 -21.67 -42.72 16.43
CA LEU A 569 -20.22 -42.67 16.19
C LEU A 569 -19.48 -42.93 17.51
N ASP A 570 -18.35 -43.66 17.48
CA ASP A 570 -17.53 -44.05 18.65
C ASP A 570 -18.30 -44.72 19.82
N GLY A 571 -19.43 -45.37 19.52
CA GLY A 571 -20.20 -46.20 20.46
C GLY A 571 -21.28 -45.48 21.26
N ASP A 572 -21.40 -44.15 21.13
CA ASP A 572 -22.51 -43.37 21.69
C ASP A 572 -23.59 -43.09 20.62
N LEU A 573 -24.86 -43.32 20.98
CA LEU A 573 -26.02 -42.93 20.16
C LEU A 573 -26.44 -41.50 20.49
N TYR A 574 -26.54 -40.67 19.46
CA TYR A 574 -26.92 -39.26 19.59
C TYR A 574 -28.32 -38.99 19.01
N ALA A 575 -29.13 -38.28 19.77
CA ALA A 575 -30.35 -37.64 19.29
C ALA A 575 -30.06 -36.19 18.87
N VAL A 576 -30.69 -35.73 17.79
CA VAL A 576 -30.59 -34.35 17.29
C VAL A 576 -31.80 -33.55 17.78
N ASP A 577 -31.54 -32.43 18.44
CA ASP A 577 -32.55 -31.45 18.85
C ASP A 577 -32.25 -30.07 18.21
N LEU A 578 -33.29 -29.39 17.72
CA LEU A 578 -33.18 -28.28 16.76
C LEU A 578 -32.73 -26.94 17.37
N GLU A 579 -32.79 -26.78 18.70
CA GLU A 579 -32.26 -25.60 19.40
C GLU A 579 -30.96 -25.87 20.16
N ALA A 580 -30.58 -27.13 20.40
CA ALA A 580 -29.52 -27.49 21.35
C ALA A 580 -28.34 -28.30 20.77
N GLY A 581 -28.51 -28.97 19.63
CA GLY A 581 -27.48 -29.87 19.09
C GLY A 581 -27.31 -31.16 19.89
N TYR A 582 -26.19 -31.85 19.67
CA TYR A 582 -25.96 -33.22 20.14
C TYR A 582 -25.91 -33.37 21.66
N ARG A 583 -26.59 -34.40 22.20
CA ARG A 583 -26.44 -34.89 23.57
C ARG A 583 -26.12 -36.39 23.58
N PRO A 584 -25.12 -36.86 24.34
CA PRO A 584 -24.85 -38.29 24.55
C PRO A 584 -25.88 -38.90 25.52
N LEU A 585 -26.23 -40.17 25.31
CA LEU A 585 -27.22 -40.91 26.10
C LEU A 585 -26.55 -41.77 27.19
N GLY A 586 -26.01 -41.12 28.22
CA GLY A 586 -25.34 -41.81 29.33
C GLY A 586 -26.28 -42.75 30.10
N PHE A 587 -26.05 -44.06 29.98
CA PHE A 587 -26.80 -45.10 30.69
C PHE A 587 -26.31 -45.33 32.13
N ARG A 588 -27.23 -45.76 33.00
CA ARG A 588 -26.93 -46.20 34.37
C ARG A 588 -26.21 -47.55 34.35
N ASN A 589 -25.16 -47.68 35.17
CA ASN A 589 -24.63 -48.99 35.53
C ASN A 589 -25.58 -49.72 36.49
N SER A 590 -25.89 -50.98 36.18
CA SER A 590 -26.41 -51.98 37.11
C SER A 590 -25.82 -53.34 36.72
N SER A 591 -25.05 -53.96 37.60
CA SER A 591 -24.12 -55.04 37.26
C SER A 591 -24.67 -56.45 37.52
N TRP A 592 -24.55 -57.33 36.53
CA TRP A 592 -24.66 -58.79 36.67
C TRP A 592 -23.65 -59.47 35.73
N THR A 593 -23.00 -60.60 36.03
CA THR A 593 -22.59 -61.29 37.28
C THR A 593 -21.72 -62.49 36.86
N ARG A 594 -20.62 -62.82 37.54
CA ARG A 594 -20.18 -64.22 37.71
C ARG A 594 -19.06 -64.41 38.75
N ASP A 595 -19.22 -65.45 39.57
CA ASP A 595 -18.23 -66.15 40.42
C ASP A 595 -17.46 -65.32 41.49
N ARG A 596 -17.22 -65.78 42.74
CA ARG A 596 -17.47 -67.10 43.36
C ARG A 596 -17.45 -67.09 44.91
N ARG A 597 -18.29 -67.95 45.52
CA ARG A 597 -18.18 -68.63 46.85
C ARG A 597 -18.46 -67.89 48.18
N ARG A 598 -19.34 -68.54 48.97
CA ARG A 598 -19.44 -68.68 50.45
C ARG A 598 -19.69 -67.45 51.35
N GLY A 599 -20.62 -67.59 52.31
CA GLY A 599 -20.53 -66.95 53.63
C GLY A 599 -21.84 -66.45 54.26
N VAL A 600 -22.65 -67.35 54.82
CA VAL A 600 -23.85 -67.10 55.66
C VAL A 600 -23.58 -66.14 56.84
N GLY A 601 -24.54 -65.27 57.24
CA GLY A 601 -24.55 -64.66 58.59
C GLY A 601 -25.26 -63.30 58.80
N ASN A 602 -26.60 -63.31 58.83
CA ASN A 602 -27.63 -62.49 59.52
C ASN A 602 -27.35 -61.18 60.35
N GLU A 603 -28.45 -60.40 60.52
CA GLU A 603 -28.88 -59.59 61.71
C GLU A 603 -28.08 -58.30 62.12
N GLU A 604 -28.66 -57.26 62.75
CA GLU A 604 -30.02 -56.63 62.68
C GLU A 604 -30.03 -55.21 63.37
N ASP A 605 -30.99 -54.35 63.00
CA ASP A 605 -31.73 -53.32 63.78
C ASP A 605 -31.16 -52.07 64.57
N ASN A 606 -31.85 -50.92 64.28
CA ASN A 606 -32.49 -49.92 65.18
C ASN A 606 -31.85 -48.60 65.76
N GLU A 607 -32.45 -47.47 65.31
CA GLU A 607 -33.20 -46.42 66.07
C GLU A 607 -32.69 -44.99 66.49
N GLU A 608 -33.67 -44.05 66.41
CA GLU A 608 -34.00 -42.84 67.22
C GLU A 608 -33.30 -41.43 67.12
N PHE A 609 -34.07 -40.47 66.54
CA PHE A 609 -34.69 -39.28 67.20
C PHE A 609 -34.10 -37.82 67.17
N SER A 610 -34.78 -36.97 66.36
CA SER A 610 -35.23 -35.56 66.57
C SER A 610 -34.32 -34.32 66.81
N GLY A 611 -34.74 -33.18 66.22
CA GLY A 611 -34.34 -31.80 66.63
C GLY A 611 -34.70 -30.69 65.62
N MET A 612 -35.49 -29.67 66.01
CA MET A 612 -35.97 -28.56 65.15
C MET A 612 -35.35 -27.19 65.46
N GLY A 613 -35.31 -26.27 64.49
CA GLY A 613 -34.96 -24.84 64.71
C GLY A 613 -35.28 -23.93 63.50
N VAL A 614 -35.74 -22.69 63.74
CA VAL A 614 -36.34 -21.80 62.70
C VAL A 614 -35.97 -20.32 62.90
N THR A 615 -35.85 -19.56 61.78
CA THR A 615 -35.76 -18.08 61.64
C THR A 615 -34.65 -17.28 62.35
N ALA A 616 -33.79 -16.59 61.57
CA ALA A 616 -33.77 -15.12 61.48
C ALA A 616 -32.66 -14.56 60.54
N LYS A 617 -32.87 -13.34 60.04
CA LYS A 617 -31.86 -12.38 59.51
C LYS A 617 -32.03 -11.07 60.33
N PRO A 618 -31.14 -10.04 60.30
CA PRO A 618 -29.93 -9.87 59.48
C PRO A 618 -28.67 -9.38 60.25
N THR A 619 -27.47 -9.44 59.64
CA THR A 619 -26.64 -8.25 59.30
C THR A 619 -25.27 -8.59 58.67
N THR A 620 -24.74 -7.58 57.97
CA THR A 620 -23.47 -7.45 57.23
C THR A 620 -22.19 -8.10 57.79
N LYS A 621 -21.38 -8.65 56.88
CA LYS A 621 -19.90 -8.42 56.83
C LYS A 621 -19.44 -8.36 55.36
N LYS A 622 -18.38 -7.59 55.08
CA LYS A 622 -17.85 -7.37 53.72
C LYS A 622 -17.20 -8.64 53.16
N LEU A 623 -17.38 -8.89 51.87
CA LEU A 623 -16.51 -9.76 51.08
C LEU A 623 -16.08 -9.03 49.79
N GLY A 624 -14.85 -9.28 49.34
CA GLY A 624 -14.22 -8.54 48.23
C GLY A 624 -14.81 -8.89 46.86
N LEU A 625 -14.92 -7.89 45.98
CA LEU A 625 -15.40 -8.06 44.61
C LEU A 625 -14.37 -8.79 43.72
N ILE A 626 -14.70 -9.99 43.26
CA ILE A 626 -14.01 -10.66 42.16
C ILE A 626 -14.73 -10.29 40.86
N VAL A 627 -14.00 -9.78 39.86
CA VAL A 627 -14.58 -9.43 38.56
C VAL A 627 -14.46 -10.62 37.61
N PHE A 628 -15.59 -11.30 37.40
CA PHE A 628 -15.75 -12.26 36.32
C PHE A 628 -15.89 -11.51 34.99
N VAL A 629 -15.01 -11.82 34.04
CA VAL A 629 -15.02 -11.21 32.69
C VAL A 629 -15.64 -12.18 31.67
N SER A 630 -15.56 -13.49 31.92
CA SER A 630 -16.33 -14.51 31.18
C SER A 630 -16.54 -15.75 32.06
N CYS A 631 -17.43 -16.65 31.66
CA CYS A 631 -17.73 -17.89 32.38
C CYS A 631 -16.54 -18.87 32.51
N ARG A 632 -15.37 -18.58 31.91
CA ARG A 632 -14.15 -19.40 32.00
C ARG A 632 -12.87 -18.64 32.36
N CYS A 633 -12.94 -17.31 32.57
CA CYS A 633 -11.81 -16.49 32.98
C CYS A 633 -12.24 -15.34 33.90
N SER A 634 -11.56 -15.18 35.03
CA SER A 634 -11.72 -14.08 35.98
C SER A 634 -10.42 -13.28 36.15
N ILE A 635 -10.56 -12.02 36.57
CA ILE A 635 -9.42 -11.17 36.97
C ILE A 635 -9.36 -11.15 38.49
N LEU A 636 -8.18 -11.46 39.03
CA LEU A 636 -7.89 -11.43 40.47
C LEU A 636 -7.45 -10.02 40.90
N MET A 637 -7.48 -9.74 42.21
CA MET A 637 -7.20 -8.41 42.79
C MET A 637 -5.74 -7.90 42.62
N ASN A 638 -4.90 -8.65 41.92
CA ASN A 638 -3.51 -8.34 41.58
C ASN A 638 -3.31 -8.19 40.05
N ASP A 639 -4.38 -7.89 39.32
CA ASP A 639 -4.47 -7.81 37.85
C ASP A 639 -4.06 -9.10 37.08
N THR A 640 -3.84 -10.22 37.78
CA THR A 640 -3.58 -11.50 37.11
C THR A 640 -4.86 -12.16 36.63
N VAL A 641 -4.86 -12.62 35.38
CA VAL A 641 -5.98 -13.32 34.75
C VAL A 641 -5.88 -14.81 35.04
N LYS A 642 -6.91 -15.39 35.64
CA LYS A 642 -7.02 -16.84 35.86
C LYS A 642 -8.12 -17.41 34.98
N CYS A 643 -7.75 -18.25 34.02
CA CYS A 643 -8.67 -19.02 33.19
C CYS A 643 -8.72 -20.49 33.61
N ASP A 644 -9.78 -21.19 33.21
CA ASP A 644 -9.91 -22.65 33.33
C ASP A 644 -8.74 -23.38 32.66
N GLY A 645 -8.20 -24.40 33.34
CA GLY A 645 -7.09 -25.22 32.84
C GLY A 645 -7.45 -26.04 31.59
N GLY A 646 -8.74 -26.35 31.38
CA GLY A 646 -9.22 -26.97 30.14
C GLY A 646 -8.95 -26.11 28.90
N LEU A 647 -8.96 -24.78 29.05
CA LEU A 647 -8.77 -23.84 27.94
C LEU A 647 -7.38 -23.94 27.29
N TYR A 648 -6.35 -24.23 28.09
CA TYR A 648 -4.96 -24.31 27.64
C TYR A 648 -4.55 -25.71 27.15
N ARG A 649 -5.41 -26.74 27.35
CA ARG A 649 -5.13 -28.12 26.92
C ARG A 649 -5.46 -28.37 25.43
N SER A 650 -6.22 -27.48 24.79
CA SER A 650 -6.53 -27.56 23.36
C SER A 650 -6.29 -26.21 22.68
N LEU A 651 -5.40 -26.20 21.68
CA LEU A 651 -5.11 -25.02 20.86
C LEU A 651 -6.36 -24.49 20.14
N GLN A 652 -7.34 -25.35 19.85
CA GLN A 652 -8.59 -24.93 19.22
C GLN A 652 -9.53 -24.26 20.22
N ALA A 653 -9.75 -24.88 21.40
CA ALA A 653 -10.56 -24.28 22.46
C ALA A 653 -10.02 -22.92 22.93
N TRP A 654 -8.69 -22.75 22.96
CA TRP A 654 -8.05 -21.46 23.23
C TRP A 654 -8.35 -20.41 22.16
N LYS A 655 -8.26 -20.76 20.87
CA LYS A 655 -8.58 -19.85 19.75
C LYS A 655 -10.04 -19.42 19.77
N ASP A 656 -10.96 -20.35 19.96
CA ASP A 656 -12.39 -20.10 19.88
C ASP A 656 -12.86 -19.22 21.04
N HIS A 657 -12.38 -19.49 22.26
CA HIS A 657 -12.65 -18.62 23.42
C HIS A 657 -11.99 -17.25 23.28
N LYS A 658 -10.78 -17.17 22.72
CA LYS A 658 -10.13 -15.88 22.42
C LYS A 658 -10.96 -15.05 21.42
N LEU A 659 -11.42 -15.66 20.32
CA LEU A 659 -12.25 -15.00 19.30
C LEU A 659 -13.58 -14.51 19.88
N HIS A 660 -14.20 -15.29 20.78
CA HIS A 660 -15.40 -14.88 21.50
C HIS A 660 -15.19 -13.60 22.32
N ILE A 661 -14.10 -13.53 23.12
CA ILE A 661 -13.75 -12.33 23.90
C ILE A 661 -13.42 -11.13 22.98
N GLU A 662 -12.70 -11.33 21.89
CA GLU A 662 -12.42 -10.26 20.91
C GLU A 662 -13.71 -9.69 20.29
N HIS A 663 -14.71 -10.54 20.04
CA HIS A 663 -16.03 -10.12 19.52
C HIS A 663 -16.89 -9.38 20.56
N GLU A 664 -16.90 -9.83 21.82
CA GLU A 664 -17.57 -9.11 22.91
C GLU A 664 -16.97 -7.70 23.09
N ILE A 665 -15.63 -7.59 23.03
CA ILE A 665 -14.93 -6.30 23.13
C ILE A 665 -15.34 -5.35 21.98
N GLU A 666 -15.38 -5.80 20.71
CA GLU A 666 -15.83 -4.95 19.59
C GLU A 666 -17.30 -4.51 19.75
N THR A 667 -18.15 -5.42 20.23
CA THR A 667 -19.58 -5.16 20.48
C THR A 667 -19.78 -4.13 21.60
N LEU A 668 -19.06 -4.27 22.71
CA LEU A 668 -19.10 -3.32 23.83
C LEU A 668 -18.50 -1.96 23.47
N GLN A 669 -17.40 -1.92 22.73
CA GLN A 669 -16.83 -0.67 22.19
C GLN A 669 -17.83 0.06 21.28
N THR A 670 -18.54 -0.67 20.43
CA THR A 670 -19.59 -0.12 19.56
C THR A 670 -20.76 0.43 20.39
N LYS A 671 -21.21 -0.30 21.41
CA LYS A 671 -22.27 0.15 22.33
C LYS A 671 -21.85 1.42 23.11
N ILE A 672 -20.62 1.46 23.61
CA ILE A 672 -20.04 2.65 24.28
C ILE A 672 -19.94 3.83 23.32
N LYS A 673 -19.54 3.62 22.06
CA LYS A 673 -19.49 4.68 21.05
C LYS A 673 -20.88 5.28 20.81
N ASN A 674 -21.89 4.45 20.59
CA ASN A 674 -23.26 4.91 20.37
C ASN A 674 -23.79 5.68 21.59
N LEU A 675 -23.51 5.21 22.81
CA LEU A 675 -23.89 5.92 24.05
C LEU A 675 -23.14 7.25 24.24
N ARG A 676 -21.88 7.35 23.79
CA ARG A 676 -21.13 8.64 23.75
C ARG A 676 -21.73 9.60 22.72
N GLU A 677 -22.20 9.10 21.59
CA GLU A 677 -22.86 9.90 20.55
C GLU A 677 -24.24 10.42 21.02
N VAL A 678 -25.04 9.57 21.67
CA VAL A 678 -26.29 9.98 22.36
C VAL A 678 -26.01 10.98 23.48
N LYS A 679 -25.01 10.75 24.34
CA LYS A 679 -24.59 11.72 25.38
C LYS A 679 -24.12 13.05 24.77
N GLY A 680 -23.49 13.01 23.60
CA GLY A 680 -23.10 14.20 22.84
C GLY A 680 -24.30 14.96 22.25
N HIS A 681 -25.35 14.25 21.83
CA HIS A 681 -26.61 14.83 21.38
C HIS A 681 -27.39 15.46 22.55
N LEU A 682 -27.56 14.74 23.66
CA LEU A 682 -28.21 15.25 24.88
C LEU A 682 -27.48 16.46 25.49
N LYS A 683 -26.16 16.58 25.31
CA LYS A 683 -25.40 17.78 25.66
C LYS A 683 -25.65 18.99 24.73
N LYS A 684 -26.09 18.76 23.49
CA LYS A 684 -26.38 19.82 22.50
C LYS A 684 -27.84 20.25 22.50
N VAL A 685 -28.75 19.36 22.87
CA VAL A 685 -30.19 19.61 23.00
C VAL A 685 -30.57 19.65 24.49
N ARG A 686 -29.79 20.39 25.30
CA ARG A 686 -30.15 20.69 26.69
C ARG A 686 -31.23 21.79 26.65
N PRO A 687 -32.43 21.56 27.20
CA PRO A 687 -33.41 22.63 27.38
C PRO A 687 -32.89 23.67 28.36
N GLU A 688 -33.22 24.94 28.13
CA GLU A 688 -33.02 26.00 29.11
C GLU A 688 -34.08 25.93 30.22
N GLU A 689 -33.77 26.50 31.38
CA GLU A 689 -34.54 26.27 32.60
C GLU A 689 -35.83 27.09 32.63
N CYS A 690 -36.96 26.41 32.83
CA CYS A 690 -38.29 27.00 32.72
C CYS A 690 -38.59 27.94 33.90
N GLN A 691 -38.60 29.25 33.66
CA GLN A 691 -38.98 30.26 34.64
C GLN A 691 -40.51 30.22 34.87
N CYS A 692 -40.95 29.43 35.84
CA CYS A 692 -42.35 29.32 36.21
C CYS A 692 -42.72 30.41 37.25
N ASN A 693 -43.38 31.48 36.82
CA ASN A 693 -44.06 32.42 37.71
C ASN A 693 -45.11 33.27 36.97
N THR A 694 -46.39 32.95 37.18
CA THR A 694 -47.56 33.84 37.43
C THR A 694 -48.86 33.11 37.02
N LEU A 695 -49.97 33.40 37.69
CA LEU A 695 -51.17 32.55 37.74
C LEU A 695 -52.33 33.03 36.86
N SER A 696 -53.12 32.06 36.38
CA SER A 696 -54.58 32.13 36.11
C SER A 696 -55.13 32.58 34.75
N ASN A 697 -56.23 31.92 34.38
CA ASN A 697 -57.33 32.34 33.48
C ASN A 697 -56.95 32.53 31.99
N LEU A 698 -57.35 31.63 31.09
CA LEU A 698 -58.76 31.46 30.70
C LEU A 698 -59.06 30.13 29.98
N LEU A 699 -60.24 29.57 30.26
CA LEU A 699 -60.88 28.54 29.43
C LEU A 699 -61.48 29.19 28.16
N LYS A 700 -61.22 28.61 26.98
CA LYS A 700 -62.20 28.52 25.88
C LYS A 700 -61.76 27.60 24.73
N ASN A 701 -62.60 26.60 24.49
CA ASN A 701 -63.07 26.06 23.21
C ASN A 701 -62.05 25.72 22.10
N THR A 702 -61.91 24.41 21.86
CA THR A 702 -62.09 23.72 20.56
C THR A 702 -61.96 24.55 19.26
N GLU A 703 -61.06 24.13 18.36
CA GLU A 703 -61.45 23.43 17.12
C GLU A 703 -60.26 22.86 16.30
N THR A 704 -60.60 22.01 15.30
CA THR A 704 -59.79 21.55 14.14
C THR A 704 -58.36 21.02 14.34
N PHE A 705 -58.24 19.68 14.44
CA PHE A 705 -56.99 18.97 14.12
C PHE A 705 -56.82 18.83 12.59
N GLY A 706 -55.86 19.56 12.02
CA GLY A 706 -55.43 19.40 10.62
C GLY A 706 -54.10 18.63 10.51
N LEU A 707 -54.13 17.40 10.00
CA LEU A 707 -52.91 16.64 9.69
C LEU A 707 -52.25 17.18 8.42
N ASN A 708 -51.01 17.69 8.52
CA ASN A 708 -49.95 17.54 7.50
C ASN A 708 -48.63 18.25 7.87
N THR A 709 -47.56 17.49 8.13
CA THR A 709 -46.19 17.94 7.78
C THR A 709 -45.24 16.74 7.64
N GLU A 710 -44.84 16.41 6.41
CA GLU A 710 -43.68 15.55 6.18
C GLU A 710 -42.39 16.36 6.39
N HIS A 711 -41.50 15.92 7.29
CA HIS A 711 -40.20 16.58 7.44
C HIS A 711 -39.21 16.19 6.33
N ILE A 712 -39.12 17.07 5.32
CA ILE A 712 -38.21 16.92 4.17
C ILE A 712 -36.74 17.07 4.62
N ILE A 713 -35.99 15.98 4.56
CA ILE A 713 -34.52 15.98 4.76
C ILE A 713 -33.81 16.51 3.50
N PRO A 714 -32.82 17.43 3.60
CA PRO A 714 -32.11 17.98 2.44
C PRO A 714 -31.50 16.93 1.51
N SER A 715 -31.88 16.99 0.22
CA SER A 715 -31.54 16.01 -0.83
C SER A 715 -30.05 15.59 -0.86
N LYS A 716 -29.13 16.55 -0.68
CA LYS A 716 -27.67 16.32 -0.70
C LYS A 716 -27.21 15.34 0.39
N GLN A 717 -27.76 15.46 1.61
CA GLN A 717 -27.46 14.55 2.73
C GLN A 717 -28.08 13.16 2.51
N LYS A 718 -29.30 13.09 1.96
CA LYS A 718 -29.98 11.82 1.63
C LYS A 718 -29.17 11.01 0.60
N SER A 719 -28.61 11.68 -0.41
CA SER A 719 -27.70 11.07 -1.40
C SER A 719 -26.40 10.54 -0.79
N GLU A 720 -25.72 11.33 0.05
CA GLU A 720 -24.51 10.88 0.76
C GLU A 720 -24.79 9.68 1.69
N TRP A 721 -25.89 9.73 2.43
CA TRP A 721 -26.30 8.65 3.33
C TRP A 721 -26.58 7.37 2.54
N LEU A 722 -27.31 7.46 1.42
CA LEU A 722 -27.53 6.34 0.51
C LEU A 722 -26.23 5.76 -0.05
N GLN A 723 -25.24 6.60 -0.42
CA GLN A 723 -23.94 6.11 -0.85
C GLN A 723 -23.14 5.42 0.28
N LYS A 724 -23.14 6.00 1.48
CA LYS A 724 -22.50 5.44 2.68
C LYS A 724 -23.13 4.10 3.07
N GLU A 725 -24.46 4.01 2.98
CA GLU A 725 -25.22 2.79 3.26
C GLU A 725 -25.08 1.73 2.16
N GLN A 726 -25.06 2.11 0.87
CA GLN A 726 -24.69 1.19 -0.21
C GLN A 726 -23.25 0.66 -0.05
N LYS A 727 -22.30 1.50 0.39
CA LYS A 727 -20.93 1.08 0.71
C LYS A 727 -20.90 0.13 1.91
N ARG A 728 -21.70 0.36 2.96
CA ARG A 728 -21.92 -0.60 4.07
C ARG A 728 -22.50 -1.92 3.58
N ARG A 729 -23.62 -1.91 2.84
CA ARG A 729 -24.27 -3.13 2.31
C ARG A 729 -23.35 -3.92 1.37
N LYS A 730 -22.54 -3.23 0.54
CA LYS A 730 -21.50 -3.88 -0.29
C LYS A 730 -20.39 -4.52 0.55
N LYS A 731 -19.93 -3.87 1.64
CA LYS A 731 -18.99 -4.49 2.59
C LYS A 731 -19.61 -5.69 3.32
N LEU A 732 -20.82 -5.55 3.84
CA LEU A 732 -21.53 -6.62 4.56
C LEU A 732 -21.81 -7.83 3.66
N ARG A 733 -22.26 -7.64 2.41
CA ARG A 733 -22.41 -8.75 1.44
C ARG A 733 -21.09 -9.44 1.12
N LYS A 734 -19.98 -8.71 1.01
CA LYS A 734 -18.64 -9.31 0.85
C LYS A 734 -18.18 -10.06 2.11
N PHE A 735 -18.53 -9.58 3.31
CA PHE A 735 -18.20 -10.24 4.57
C PHE A 735 -19.02 -11.51 4.80
N LEU A 736 -20.34 -11.46 4.61
CA LEU A 736 -21.23 -12.62 4.67
C LEU A 736 -20.83 -13.70 3.65
N LYS A 737 -20.46 -13.31 2.41
CA LYS A 737 -19.97 -14.28 1.41
C LYS A 737 -18.62 -14.92 1.79
N ARG A 738 -17.75 -14.22 2.54
CA ARG A 738 -16.51 -14.81 3.09
C ARG A 738 -16.79 -15.82 4.19
N LEU A 739 -17.70 -15.49 5.12
CA LEU A 739 -18.16 -16.41 6.16
C LEU A 739 -18.80 -17.67 5.55
N GLN A 740 -19.66 -17.50 4.54
CA GLN A 740 -20.30 -18.60 3.81
C GLN A 740 -19.30 -19.49 3.04
N ASN A 741 -18.11 -18.96 2.72
CA ASN A 741 -17.06 -19.66 1.98
C ASN A 741 -15.95 -20.26 2.88
N ASN A 742 -15.98 -20.06 4.20
CA ASN A 742 -14.83 -20.31 5.10
C ASN A 742 -13.51 -19.62 4.64
N ASP A 743 -13.61 -18.39 4.08
CA ASP A 743 -12.47 -17.58 3.65
C ASP A 743 -11.60 -17.14 4.85
N THR A 744 -10.66 -18.00 5.27
CA THR A 744 -9.63 -17.69 6.29
C THR A 744 -8.57 -16.69 5.80
N CYS A 745 -8.67 -16.22 4.55
CA CYS A 745 -7.72 -15.32 3.90
C CYS A 745 -7.89 -13.85 4.32
N SER A 746 -7.64 -13.55 5.59
CA SER A 746 -7.63 -12.19 6.12
C SER A 746 -6.64 -12.00 7.27
N MET A 747 -5.55 -11.27 7.01
CA MET A 747 -4.65 -10.76 8.03
C MET A 747 -5.01 -9.31 8.40
N PRO A 748 -5.03 -8.91 9.69
CA PRO A 748 -5.34 -7.54 10.09
C PRO A 748 -4.46 -6.50 9.41
N GLY A 749 -5.06 -5.42 8.89
CA GLY A 749 -4.38 -4.33 8.18
C GLY A 749 -3.93 -4.64 6.74
N LEU A 750 -3.63 -5.89 6.42
CA LEU A 750 -3.19 -6.32 5.08
C LEU A 750 -4.37 -6.51 4.11
N THR A 751 -4.07 -6.33 2.83
CA THR A 751 -4.95 -6.64 1.70
C THR A 751 -4.55 -8.01 1.17
N CYS A 752 -5.39 -9.00 1.46
CA CYS A 752 -5.19 -10.39 1.07
C CYS A 752 -6.06 -10.77 -0.13
N PHE A 753 -5.51 -11.65 -0.96
CA PHE A 753 -6.15 -12.25 -2.13
C PHE A 753 -6.18 -13.77 -1.96
N THR A 754 -7.38 -14.35 -2.03
CA THR A 754 -7.55 -15.79 -2.22
C THR A 754 -7.36 -16.09 -3.72
N HIS A 755 -6.46 -17.01 -4.04
CA HIS A 755 -6.39 -17.63 -5.36
C HIS A 755 -7.06 -19.00 -5.30
N ASP A 756 -7.83 -19.34 -6.32
CA ASP A 756 -8.49 -20.63 -6.49
C ASP A 756 -8.19 -21.21 -7.88
N ASN A 757 -8.74 -22.39 -8.17
CA ASN A 757 -8.51 -23.08 -9.44
C ASN A 757 -9.10 -22.33 -10.65
N HIS A 758 -9.93 -21.30 -10.43
CA HIS A 758 -10.58 -20.47 -11.45
C HIS A 758 -9.89 -19.11 -11.66
N HIS A 759 -8.70 -18.88 -11.08
CA HIS A 759 -7.97 -17.61 -11.20
C HIS A 759 -7.63 -17.23 -12.66
N TRP A 760 -7.50 -18.22 -13.56
CA TRP A 760 -7.35 -18.03 -15.01
C TRP A 760 -8.52 -18.66 -15.77
N GLN A 761 -8.97 -17.98 -16.83
CA GLN A 761 -10.09 -18.43 -17.68
C GLN A 761 -9.59 -19.21 -18.92
N THR A 762 -8.31 -19.08 -19.27
CA THR A 762 -7.67 -19.84 -20.35
C THR A 762 -6.68 -20.88 -19.81
N ALA A 763 -6.50 -21.99 -20.53
CA ALA A 763 -5.53 -23.02 -20.18
C ALA A 763 -4.07 -22.51 -20.34
N PRO A 764 -3.08 -23.03 -19.58
CA PRO A 764 -3.21 -24.03 -18.51
C PRO A 764 -3.87 -23.45 -17.24
N PHE A 765 -4.82 -24.19 -16.67
CA PHE A 765 -5.55 -23.83 -15.45
C PHE A 765 -4.73 -24.08 -14.18
N TRP A 766 -5.10 -23.43 -13.07
CA TRP A 766 -4.47 -23.66 -11.77
C TRP A 766 -5.05 -24.92 -11.11
N THR A 767 -4.21 -25.93 -10.89
CA THR A 767 -4.64 -27.26 -10.39
C THR A 767 -4.20 -27.56 -8.96
N MET A 768 -3.28 -26.76 -8.39
CA MET A 768 -2.60 -27.05 -7.11
C MET A 768 -3.38 -26.61 -5.86
N GLY A 769 -4.67 -26.32 -6.01
CA GLY A 769 -5.58 -25.96 -4.91
C GLY A 769 -5.51 -24.49 -4.49
N PRO A 770 -6.49 -24.02 -3.71
CA PRO A 770 -6.58 -22.62 -3.31
C PRO A 770 -5.51 -22.24 -2.27
N PHE A 771 -5.03 -21.00 -2.35
CA PHE A 771 -4.11 -20.43 -1.37
C PHE A 771 -4.38 -18.93 -1.13
N CYS A 772 -3.76 -18.38 -0.08
CA CYS A 772 -3.92 -16.98 0.31
C CYS A 772 -2.58 -16.23 0.23
N ALA A 773 -2.59 -15.04 -0.38
CA ALA A 773 -1.45 -14.13 -0.42
C ALA A 773 -1.83 -12.74 0.11
N CYS A 774 -1.10 -12.23 1.10
CA CYS A 774 -1.31 -10.92 1.72
C CYS A 774 -0.11 -9.99 1.43
N THR A 775 -0.13 -9.30 0.29
CA THR A 775 1.07 -8.64 -0.27
C THR A 775 1.05 -7.11 -0.28
N SER A 776 -0.02 -6.45 0.18
CA SER A 776 -0.06 -4.98 0.21
C SER A 776 -0.99 -4.46 1.31
N ALA A 777 -0.96 -3.15 1.58
CA ALA A 777 -1.87 -2.53 2.55
C ALA A 777 -2.22 -1.07 2.18
N ASN A 778 -3.45 -0.63 2.47
CA ASN A 778 -3.88 0.74 2.14
C ASN A 778 -3.34 1.82 3.12
N ASN A 779 -2.83 1.41 4.28
CA ASN A 779 -2.19 2.28 5.27
C ASN A 779 -0.66 2.39 5.11
N ASN A 780 -0.01 1.54 4.30
CA ASN A 780 1.43 1.57 4.04
C ASN A 780 1.80 2.81 3.20
N THR A 781 1.91 3.95 3.88
CA THR A 781 2.23 5.25 3.27
C THR A 781 3.73 5.49 3.39
N TYR A 782 4.35 5.92 2.30
CA TYR A 782 5.77 6.27 2.27
C TYR A 782 6.04 7.37 1.23
N TRP A 783 7.18 8.03 1.42
CA TRP A 783 7.80 8.94 0.46
C TRP A 783 9.26 8.53 0.33
N CYS A 784 9.79 8.47 -0.89
CA CYS A 784 11.17 8.09 -1.14
C CYS A 784 11.88 9.07 -2.06
N LEU A 785 13.14 9.36 -1.73
CA LEU A 785 14.10 10.08 -2.55
C LEU A 785 14.91 9.04 -3.33
N ARG A 786 14.70 8.97 -4.65
CA ARG A 786 15.53 8.17 -5.55
C ARG A 786 16.49 9.11 -6.27
N THR A 787 17.79 8.81 -6.20
CA THR A 787 18.86 9.63 -6.79
C THR A 787 19.74 8.78 -7.70
N ILE A 788 19.99 9.29 -8.92
CA ILE A 788 20.87 8.69 -9.92
C ILE A 788 21.70 9.80 -10.60
N ASN A 789 23.00 9.78 -10.39
CA ASN A 789 23.99 10.58 -11.12
C ASN A 789 25.34 9.88 -11.17
N ASP A 790 26.37 10.55 -11.70
CA ASP A 790 27.72 10.02 -11.94
C ASP A 790 28.45 9.53 -10.67
N THR A 791 27.91 9.80 -9.47
CA THR A 791 28.53 9.49 -8.17
C THR A 791 27.61 8.77 -7.18
N HIS A 792 26.29 8.90 -7.31
CA HIS A 792 25.29 8.42 -6.36
C HIS A 792 24.16 7.69 -7.10
N ASN A 793 23.81 6.49 -6.63
CA ASN A 793 22.71 5.68 -7.16
C ASN A 793 21.94 5.03 -6.01
N PHE A 794 21.21 5.82 -5.24
CA PHE A 794 20.54 5.35 -4.02
C PHE A 794 19.03 5.49 -4.05
N LEU A 795 18.37 4.75 -3.15
CA LEU A 795 16.97 4.87 -2.79
C LEU A 795 16.90 5.08 -1.26
N PHE A 796 16.39 6.24 -0.82
CA PHE A 796 16.09 6.55 0.57
C PHE A 796 14.59 6.66 0.76
N CYS A 797 14.00 6.03 1.77
CA CYS A 797 12.55 6.00 2.01
C CYS A 797 12.19 6.33 3.45
N GLU A 798 11.14 7.15 3.62
CA GLU A 798 10.50 7.44 4.89
C GLU A 798 9.06 6.93 4.90
N PHE A 799 8.76 6.02 5.83
CA PHE A 799 7.41 5.52 6.04
C PHE A 799 6.65 6.40 7.02
N ALA A 800 5.32 6.49 6.88
CA ALA A 800 4.46 7.26 7.79
C ALA A 800 4.41 6.70 9.24
N THR A 801 5.11 5.59 9.52
CA THR A 801 5.39 5.07 10.86
C THR A 801 6.66 5.66 11.49
N GLY A 802 7.47 6.44 10.76
CA GLY A 802 8.79 6.91 11.19
C GLY A 802 9.95 5.96 10.83
N PHE A 803 9.65 4.78 10.30
CA PHE A 803 10.67 3.84 9.83
C PHE A 803 11.37 4.37 8.56
N LEU A 804 12.66 4.11 8.44
CA LEU A 804 13.54 4.55 7.36
C LEU A 804 14.19 3.36 6.64
N GLU A 805 14.27 3.44 5.31
CA GLU A 805 15.09 2.51 4.49
C GLU A 805 16.09 3.27 3.62
N TYR A 806 17.27 2.68 3.41
CA TYR A 806 18.30 3.19 2.51
C TYR A 806 19.03 2.03 1.82
N PHE A 807 19.17 2.14 0.50
CA PHE A 807 19.90 1.20 -0.33
C PHE A 807 20.80 1.98 -1.30
N ASP A 808 22.06 1.58 -1.43
CA ASP A 808 22.95 2.04 -2.50
C ASP A 808 23.00 0.97 -3.59
N LEU A 809 22.35 1.23 -4.72
CA LEU A 809 22.15 0.27 -5.80
C LEU A 809 23.41 0.06 -6.66
N ASN A 810 24.50 0.79 -6.40
CA ASN A 810 25.81 0.43 -6.94
C ASN A 810 26.42 -0.79 -6.22
N THR A 811 25.99 -1.07 -4.98
CA THR A 811 26.48 -2.18 -4.15
C THR A 811 25.42 -3.25 -3.88
N ASP A 812 24.15 -2.83 -3.74
CA ASP A 812 22.98 -3.69 -3.51
C ASP A 812 21.88 -3.38 -4.54
N PRO A 813 22.07 -3.78 -5.81
CA PRO A 813 21.09 -3.54 -6.88
C PRO A 813 19.75 -4.27 -6.66
N TYR A 814 19.66 -5.19 -5.69
CA TYR A 814 18.45 -5.94 -5.36
C TYR A 814 17.77 -5.50 -4.05
N GLN A 815 18.27 -4.45 -3.38
CA GLN A 815 17.75 -3.89 -2.12
C GLN A 815 17.65 -4.91 -0.96
N LEU A 816 18.58 -5.87 -0.92
CA LEU A 816 18.64 -6.94 0.07
C LEU A 816 18.89 -6.47 1.50
N ILE A 817 19.65 -5.39 1.75
CA ILE A 817 20.09 -4.98 3.10
C ILE A 817 19.82 -3.48 3.32
N ASN A 818 18.98 -3.14 4.30
CA ASN A 818 18.75 -1.74 4.68
C ASN A 818 19.99 -1.14 5.39
N ALA A 819 20.71 -0.27 4.68
CA ALA A 819 21.94 0.36 5.13
C ALA A 819 21.73 1.70 5.88
N VAL A 820 20.50 2.05 6.31
CA VAL A 820 20.24 3.26 7.13
C VAL A 820 21.19 3.42 8.32
N SER A 821 21.57 2.30 8.95
CA SER A 821 22.44 2.31 10.13
C SER A 821 23.92 2.63 9.87
N THR A 822 24.36 2.66 8.60
CA THR A 822 25.74 3.00 8.23
C THR A 822 25.91 4.46 7.83
N LEU A 823 24.82 5.23 7.71
CA LEU A 823 24.84 6.63 7.30
C LEU A 823 25.17 7.56 8.48
N ASP A 824 25.87 8.66 8.18
CA ASP A 824 25.99 9.77 9.11
C ASP A 824 24.67 10.55 9.23
N ARG A 825 24.47 11.17 10.41
CA ARG A 825 23.30 12.00 10.71
C ARG A 825 23.17 13.20 9.77
N ASN A 826 24.27 13.79 9.29
CA ASN A 826 24.19 14.92 8.36
C ASN A 826 23.70 14.48 6.97
N ALA A 827 24.12 13.30 6.51
CA ALA A 827 23.62 12.71 5.27
C ALA A 827 22.12 12.37 5.36
N LEU A 828 21.70 11.72 6.44
CA LEU A 828 20.28 11.45 6.72
C LEU A 828 19.44 12.74 6.77
N ASN A 829 19.91 13.76 7.50
CA ASN A 829 19.22 15.05 7.59
C ASN A 829 19.11 15.76 6.22
N SER A 830 20.14 15.68 5.37
CA SER A 830 20.12 16.26 4.03
C SER A 830 19.13 15.54 3.11
N MET A 831 19.07 14.20 3.14
CA MET A 831 18.10 13.42 2.38
C MET A 831 16.66 13.65 2.86
N HIS A 832 16.45 13.76 4.18
CA HIS A 832 15.17 14.15 4.77
C HIS A 832 14.71 15.53 4.26
N GLN A 833 15.59 16.54 4.26
CA GLN A 833 15.28 17.89 3.76
C GLN A 833 14.90 17.86 2.28
N GLN A 834 15.72 17.25 1.42
CA GLN A 834 15.42 17.09 -0.01
C GLN A 834 14.09 16.36 -0.27
N LEU A 835 13.78 15.34 0.54
CA LEU A 835 12.52 14.61 0.45
C LEU A 835 11.32 15.46 0.86
N MET A 836 11.43 16.27 1.93
CA MET A 836 10.36 17.17 2.35
C MET A 836 10.11 18.30 1.35
N ASP A 837 11.15 18.83 0.71
CA ASP A 837 11.02 19.84 -0.34
C ASP A 837 10.31 19.28 -1.58
N LEU A 838 10.71 18.08 -2.05
CA LEU A 838 10.04 17.41 -3.17
C LEU A 838 8.59 16.99 -2.84
N ARG A 839 8.30 16.63 -1.58
CA ARG A 839 6.95 16.29 -1.10
C ARG A 839 6.01 17.50 -0.99
N GLY A 840 6.56 18.72 -0.98
CA GLY A 840 5.80 19.98 -0.96
C GLY A 840 5.75 20.71 -2.30
N CYS A 841 6.43 20.22 -3.34
CA CYS A 841 6.69 20.96 -4.56
C CYS A 841 5.43 21.15 -5.43
N LYS A 842 5.32 22.30 -6.12
CA LYS A 842 4.23 22.57 -7.07
C LYS A 842 4.72 23.26 -8.34
N GLY A 843 4.37 22.67 -9.48
CA GLY A 843 4.78 23.12 -10.80
C GLY A 843 6.26 22.88 -11.07
N HIS A 844 6.62 22.89 -12.36
CA HIS A 844 7.92 22.43 -12.83
C HIS A 844 9.12 23.13 -12.17
N LYS A 845 8.94 24.37 -11.67
CA LYS A 845 10.00 25.17 -11.04
C LYS A 845 10.40 24.64 -9.67
N GLN A 846 9.42 24.26 -8.85
CA GLN A 846 9.67 23.73 -7.49
C GLN A 846 10.02 22.24 -7.55
N CYS A 847 9.39 21.50 -8.47
CA CYS A 847 9.60 20.06 -8.62
C CYS A 847 10.84 19.68 -9.44
N ASN A 848 11.51 20.66 -10.08
CA ASN A 848 12.77 20.45 -10.83
C ASN A 848 13.73 21.63 -10.59
N PRO A 849 14.20 21.84 -9.34
CA PRO A 849 15.15 22.91 -9.05
C PRO A 849 16.44 22.72 -9.86
N GLU A 850 16.98 23.81 -10.41
CA GLU A 850 18.25 23.74 -11.12
C GLU A 850 19.41 23.64 -10.12
N LYS A 851 20.49 22.92 -10.49
CA LYS A 851 21.61 22.59 -9.58
C LYS A 851 22.21 23.87 -8.98
N GLY A 852 21.91 24.10 -7.69
CA GLY A 852 22.32 25.29 -6.93
C GLY A 852 21.21 26.00 -6.15
N GLN A 853 19.92 25.76 -6.44
CA GLN A 853 18.82 26.52 -5.80
C GLN A 853 18.39 26.09 -4.38
N PHE A 854 19.01 25.07 -3.77
CA PHE A 854 18.73 24.65 -2.38
C PHE A 854 19.40 25.55 -1.31
N ILE A 855 19.64 26.83 -1.61
CA ILE A 855 20.35 27.76 -0.71
C ILE A 855 19.55 29.06 -0.54
N VAL A 856 18.92 29.19 0.63
CA VAL A 856 18.44 30.42 1.28
C VAL A 856 17.39 31.26 0.53
N GLU A 857 16.11 30.94 0.75
CA GLU A 857 15.01 31.93 0.85
C GLU A 857 14.19 31.71 2.13
N ARG A 858 14.88 31.77 3.30
CA ARG A 858 14.25 31.98 4.61
C ARG A 858 15.04 32.96 5.46
N GLY A 859 15.01 34.22 5.04
CA GLY A 859 15.46 35.38 5.79
C GLY A 859 14.82 36.63 5.21
N GLN A 860 14.42 37.56 6.08
CA GLN A 860 13.79 38.85 5.74
C GLN A 860 12.43 38.78 5.02
N LYS A 861 11.37 38.52 5.78
CA LYS A 861 10.50 39.61 6.28
C LYS A 861 9.73 39.16 7.53
#